data_AF-A0A4D6N336-F1
#
_entry.id   AF-A0A4D6N336-F1
#
_cell.length_a   1.000
_cell.length_b   1.000
_cell.length_c   1.000
_cell.angle_alpha   90.00
_cell.angle_beta   90.00
_cell.angle_gamma   90.00
#
_symmetry.space_group_name_H-M   'P 1'
#
loop_
_entity.id
_entity.type
_entity.pdbx_description
1 polymer ?
#
loop_
_entity_poly.entity_id
_entity_poly.type
_entity_poly.pdbx_seq_one_letter_code
_entity_poly.pdbx_strand_id
1 'polypeptide(L)'
;MQRVVRKLTSITSHRQVVGFRSYCTGGVAFDVGQPTSASHPQLLKDGELTPGISTEEYILRRKKLLELLPEKSLAIIAAAPVKMMTDVVPYTFRQDADYLYITGCQQPGGVAILGHDCGLCMFMPEAKPYDVIWQGQIAGVDEALDTFKADKAYPMRKLHEILPDMIKGSSKVFHNVQTVTPAYMEIEAFKKLAYCNNVMDLAVYTHQLRWIKSPAELKLMKESASIACQALLLTMLHSKTYPFEGTLAAKVEYECKIRGAQRMGFNPVVGGGPNGSIIHYSRNDQRIKQGDLVLMDIGCELHGYVSDLTRTWPPCGSFSSAQEELYELILETNKHCVELSKHKGYVCGSLSDDGKVGVGDSGKSESSLEKGLVDRSDAKPQTEMESVRFSTSKYPDEGPSNGFSSKYMGSWRNRNEADGADMVQHLEQDRAELQRKLDELKVHPCVLTRPLDASVCPPSQLSSMASLGTALNSFAWTVDSAIRSSSGSSGEETFPVRSFASVVDRAINSDSAEDVEEDFMLFTRTEIVATATDNFSVEVENTIKKSVQDCSWSNHTGDPSLLNVVTVNGKPMSNFNIKKAEKIAGPIQPGNYWYDFRGGFWGVMGGPCLGIIPPFIEEFNHPLPHKCSGGNTDVYVNGRELHQKDLDLLAGKGLPTDRDRSYIIEISGKVFDAYTGEESNSLGQLAPVLGDTKGRAEGV
;
A
#
# COMPACT_ATOMS: atom_id res chain seq x y z
N MET A 1 -64.77 19.99 19.88
CA MET A 1 -65.14 19.05 20.96
C MET A 1 -65.68 17.78 20.32
N GLN A 2 -65.03 16.65 20.63
CA GLN A 2 -65.55 15.25 20.69
C GLN A 2 -66.08 14.59 19.39
N ARG A 3 -65.75 13.35 18.99
CA ARG A 3 -64.89 12.28 19.55
C ARG A 3 -64.67 11.16 18.48
N VAL A 4 -63.39 10.87 18.23
CA VAL A 4 -62.63 9.65 17.87
C VAL A 4 -63.35 8.25 17.90
N VAL A 5 -63.03 7.33 16.95
CA VAL A 5 -62.38 5.99 17.13
C VAL A 5 -62.71 4.90 16.05
N ARG A 6 -61.68 4.58 15.23
CA ARG A 6 -61.10 3.27 14.76
C ARG A 6 -61.82 2.23 13.84
N LYS A 7 -61.09 1.97 12.73
CA LYS A 7 -60.42 0.71 12.25
C LYS A 7 -61.14 -0.32 11.32
N LEU A 8 -60.42 -0.58 10.20
CA LEU A 8 -60.17 -1.85 9.46
C LEU A 8 -61.38 -2.48 8.71
N THR A 9 -61.32 -2.77 7.40
CA THR A 9 -60.39 -3.69 6.71
C THR A 9 -60.49 -3.53 5.18
N SER A 10 -59.40 -3.82 4.47
CA SER A 10 -59.26 -3.84 3.02
C SER A 10 -59.81 -5.12 2.38
N ILE A 11 -60.36 -5.00 1.15
CA ILE A 11 -60.63 -6.13 0.25
C ILE A 11 -59.61 -6.08 -0.89
N THR A 12 -58.93 -7.20 -1.07
CA THR A 12 -57.92 -7.53 -2.07
C THR A 12 -58.52 -7.84 -3.44
N SER A 13 -57.76 -7.53 -4.51
CA SER A 13 -57.95 -8.13 -5.84
C SER A 13 -56.60 -8.50 -6.43
N HIS A 14 -56.48 -9.78 -6.79
CA HIS A 14 -55.30 -10.47 -7.29
C HIS A 14 -54.77 -9.93 -8.63
N ARG A 15 -53.44 -9.80 -8.74
CA ARG A 15 -52.71 -9.91 -10.01
C ARG A 15 -51.51 -10.83 -9.79
N GLN A 16 -51.49 -11.97 -10.48
CA GLN A 16 -50.42 -12.96 -10.43
C GLN A 16 -49.11 -12.35 -10.94
N VAL A 17 -48.07 -12.40 -10.10
CA VAL A 17 -46.68 -12.15 -10.48
C VAL A 17 -46.00 -13.51 -10.56
N VAL A 18 -45.42 -13.80 -11.73
CA VAL A 18 -44.54 -14.96 -11.96
C VAL A 18 -43.30 -14.75 -11.11
N GLY A 19 -43.15 -15.56 -10.06
CA GLY A 19 -42.05 -15.45 -9.10
C GLY A 19 -40.72 -15.92 -9.67
N PHE A 20 -39.81 -14.99 -9.93
CA PHE A 20 -38.39 -15.27 -9.79
C PHE A 20 -38.11 -15.47 -8.30
N ARG A 21 -37.64 -16.67 -7.93
CA ARG A 21 -37.19 -16.97 -6.56
C ARG A 21 -35.91 -16.18 -6.29
N SER A 22 -36.04 -14.99 -5.72
CA SER A 22 -34.93 -14.32 -5.03
C SER A 22 -34.84 -14.89 -3.62
N TYR A 23 -33.78 -15.66 -3.36
CA TYR A 23 -33.38 -16.02 -2.01
C TYR A 23 -32.56 -14.85 -1.45
N CYS A 24 -33.20 -13.96 -0.69
CA CYS A 24 -32.56 -13.12 0.33
C CYS A 24 -33.64 -12.51 1.24
N THR A 25 -33.92 -13.15 2.38
CA THR A 25 -34.72 -12.58 3.48
C THR A 25 -33.78 -11.99 4.54
N GLY A 26 -32.89 -11.10 4.13
CA GLY A 26 -32.28 -10.09 4.99
C GLY A 26 -32.73 -8.74 4.42
N GLY A 27 -33.19 -7.81 5.26
CA GLY A 27 -33.64 -6.49 4.81
C GLY A 27 -32.62 -5.90 3.83
N VAL A 28 -33.07 -5.57 2.61
CA VAL A 28 -32.18 -5.01 1.59
C VAL A 28 -31.53 -3.78 2.20
N ALA A 29 -30.24 -3.86 2.49
CA ALA A 29 -29.49 -2.70 2.92
C ALA A 29 -29.65 -1.67 1.79
N PHE A 30 -30.20 -0.51 2.13
CA PHE A 30 -30.39 0.57 1.18
C PHE A 30 -29.02 0.99 0.65
N ASP A 31 -28.77 0.71 -0.63
CA ASP A 31 -27.51 1.08 -1.28
C ASP A 31 -27.58 2.56 -1.62
N VAL A 32 -26.63 3.31 -1.07
CA VAL A 32 -26.56 4.77 -1.21
C VAL A 32 -25.55 5.16 -2.30
N GLY A 33 -24.93 4.16 -2.94
CA GLY A 33 -23.80 4.32 -3.86
C GLY A 33 -22.43 4.44 -3.16
N GLN A 34 -22.40 4.33 -1.84
CA GLN A 34 -21.16 4.21 -1.05
C GLN A 34 -21.41 3.41 0.24
N PRO A 35 -20.36 2.86 0.87
CA PRO A 35 -20.50 2.13 2.14
C PRO A 35 -21.15 2.97 3.24
N THR A 36 -22.04 2.34 4.01
CA THR A 36 -22.70 2.89 5.21
C THR A 36 -22.62 1.89 6.35
N SER A 37 -22.87 2.30 7.60
CA SER A 37 -22.89 1.34 8.73
C SER A 37 -23.94 0.24 8.55
N ALA A 38 -25.06 0.53 7.88
CA ALA A 38 -26.11 -0.44 7.59
C ALA A 38 -25.71 -1.46 6.51
N SER A 39 -24.98 -1.04 5.48
CA SER A 39 -24.54 -1.93 4.39
C SER A 39 -23.21 -2.63 4.67
N HIS A 40 -22.32 -1.99 5.44
CA HIS A 40 -20.96 -2.43 5.73
C HIS A 40 -20.61 -2.23 7.22
N PRO A 41 -21.30 -2.91 8.15
CA PRO A 41 -21.06 -2.77 9.60
C PRO A 41 -19.65 -3.22 10.03
N GLN A 42 -18.97 -4.03 9.21
CA GLN A 42 -17.58 -4.42 9.41
C GLN A 42 -16.56 -3.30 9.08
N LEU A 43 -16.99 -2.29 8.32
CA LEU A 43 -16.15 -1.19 7.85
C LEU A 43 -16.47 0.14 8.54
N LEU A 44 -17.75 0.42 8.79
CA LEU A 44 -18.20 1.66 9.43
C LEU A 44 -18.98 1.33 10.70
N LYS A 45 -18.73 2.09 11.76
CA LYS A 45 -19.53 2.05 12.99
C LYS A 45 -20.82 2.85 12.82
N ASP A 46 -21.82 2.54 13.63
CA ASP A 46 -23.05 3.34 13.66
C ASP A 46 -22.75 4.82 13.98
N GLY A 47 -23.30 5.71 13.14
CA GLY A 47 -23.04 7.16 13.19
C GLY A 47 -21.86 7.65 12.34
N GLU A 48 -21.01 6.75 11.83
CA GLU A 48 -19.95 7.10 10.89
C GLU A 48 -20.51 7.34 9.47
N LEU A 49 -20.08 8.43 8.86
CA LEU A 49 -20.44 8.79 7.48
C LEU A 49 -19.39 8.26 6.48
N THR A 50 -18.13 8.28 6.90
CA THR A 50 -17.02 7.58 6.25
C THR A 50 -16.24 6.82 7.33
N PRO A 51 -15.50 5.75 6.98
CA PRO A 51 -14.84 4.92 7.98
C PRO A 51 -13.95 5.75 8.92
N GLY A 52 -14.25 5.69 10.22
CA GLY A 52 -13.53 6.44 11.25
C GLY A 52 -13.94 7.90 11.45
N ILE A 53 -14.77 8.50 10.58
CA ILE A 53 -15.25 9.89 10.72
C ILE A 53 -16.78 9.91 10.92
N SER A 54 -17.20 10.47 12.06
CA SER A 54 -18.61 10.59 12.43
C SER A 54 -19.38 11.63 11.60
N THR A 55 -20.69 11.44 11.50
CA THR A 55 -21.61 12.42 10.92
C THR A 55 -21.52 13.77 11.64
N GLU A 56 -21.41 13.75 12.98
CA GLU A 56 -21.26 14.92 13.82
C GLU A 56 -19.97 15.71 13.52
N GLU A 57 -18.88 15.01 13.21
CA GLU A 57 -17.62 15.65 12.83
C GLU A 57 -17.75 16.39 11.49
N TYR A 58 -18.45 15.82 10.50
CA TYR A 58 -18.75 16.52 9.26
C TYR A 58 -19.61 17.77 9.48
N ILE A 59 -20.64 17.70 10.33
CA ILE A 59 -21.44 18.86 10.71
C ILE A 59 -20.56 19.94 11.38
N LEU A 60 -19.65 19.54 12.27
CA LEU A 60 -18.73 20.47 12.94
C LEU A 60 -17.77 21.14 11.95
N ARG A 61 -17.24 20.41 10.96
CA ARG A 61 -16.39 20.97 9.90
C ARG A 61 -17.12 22.05 9.11
N ARG A 62 -18.38 21.79 8.73
CA ARG A 62 -19.24 22.77 8.04
C ARG A 62 -19.49 24.02 8.88
N LYS A 63 -19.80 23.84 10.17
CA LYS A 63 -20.00 24.94 11.11
C LYS A 63 -18.74 25.81 11.23
N LYS A 64 -17.57 25.19 11.44
CA LYS A 64 -16.29 25.90 11.53
C LYS A 64 -15.96 26.65 10.24
N LEU A 65 -16.28 26.08 9.07
CA LEU A 65 -16.08 26.78 7.80
C LEU A 65 -16.96 28.03 7.70
N LEU A 66 -18.24 27.93 8.08
CA LEU A 66 -19.13 29.10 8.12
C LEU A 66 -18.63 30.17 9.09
N GLU A 67 -18.13 29.78 10.28
CA GLU A 67 -17.56 30.72 11.26
C GLU A 67 -16.31 31.47 10.73
N LEU A 68 -15.53 30.87 9.83
CA LEU A 68 -14.37 31.52 9.20
C LEU A 68 -14.73 32.43 8.03
N LEU A 69 -15.85 32.15 7.35
CA LEU A 69 -16.27 32.94 6.20
C LEU A 69 -16.99 34.22 6.65
N PRO A 70 -16.90 35.32 5.89
CA PRO A 70 -17.67 36.53 6.19
C PRO A 70 -19.18 36.27 6.27
N GLU A 71 -19.90 37.05 7.06
CA GLU A 71 -21.37 36.93 7.14
C GLU A 71 -22.04 37.04 5.76
N LYS A 72 -23.10 36.24 5.55
CA LYS A 72 -23.85 36.14 4.28
C LYS A 72 -22.99 35.70 3.09
N SER A 73 -21.86 35.03 3.34
CA SER A 73 -21.07 34.38 2.31
C SER A 73 -21.73 33.09 1.80
N LEU A 74 -21.35 32.73 0.58
CA LEU A 74 -21.72 31.48 -0.09
C LEU A 74 -20.45 30.79 -0.60
N ALA A 75 -20.21 29.56 -0.18
CA ALA A 75 -19.12 28.71 -0.67
C ALA A 75 -19.66 27.66 -1.64
N ILE A 76 -19.02 27.53 -2.80
CA ILE A 76 -19.33 26.55 -3.85
C ILE A 76 -18.18 25.55 -3.93
N ILE A 77 -18.48 24.26 -3.72
CA ILE A 77 -17.49 23.17 -3.70
C ILE A 77 -18.01 22.08 -4.62
N ALA A 78 -17.24 21.70 -5.65
CA ALA A 78 -17.63 20.69 -6.61
C ALA A 78 -16.92 19.36 -6.34
N ALA A 79 -17.61 18.25 -6.63
CA ALA A 79 -16.99 16.94 -6.68
C ALA A 79 -15.94 16.89 -7.81
N ALA A 80 -14.94 16.02 -7.65
CA ALA A 80 -13.96 15.76 -8.69
C ALA A 80 -14.64 15.19 -9.95
N PRO A 81 -14.13 15.54 -11.14
CA PRO A 81 -14.57 14.91 -12.38
C PRO A 81 -14.05 13.47 -12.46
N VAL A 82 -14.78 12.62 -13.19
CA VAL A 82 -14.27 11.31 -13.58
C VAL A 82 -13.16 11.51 -14.62
N LYS A 83 -11.93 11.09 -14.29
CA LYS A 83 -10.78 11.13 -15.22
C LYS A 83 -10.80 9.88 -16.10
N MET A 84 -10.63 10.05 -17.39
CA MET A 84 -10.66 8.97 -18.38
C MET A 84 -9.24 8.51 -18.72
N MET A 85 -8.98 7.20 -18.65
CA MET A 85 -7.73 6.55 -19.10
C MET A 85 -7.70 6.42 -20.62
N THR A 86 -8.82 6.01 -21.20
CA THR A 86 -9.10 6.05 -22.64
C THR A 86 -10.48 6.68 -22.84
N ASP A 87 -10.92 6.88 -24.08
CA ASP A 87 -12.21 7.51 -24.37
C ASP A 87 -13.42 6.87 -23.65
N VAL A 88 -13.32 5.59 -23.27
CA VAL A 88 -14.42 4.84 -22.62
C VAL A 88 -14.04 4.18 -21.29
N VAL A 89 -12.75 4.16 -20.91
CA VAL A 89 -12.29 3.51 -19.67
C VAL A 89 -11.93 4.58 -18.63
N PRO A 90 -12.63 4.68 -17.50
CA PRO A 90 -12.28 5.62 -16.44
C PRO A 90 -11.10 5.10 -15.60
N TYR A 91 -10.30 6.04 -15.07
CA TYR A 91 -9.44 5.75 -13.92
C TYR A 91 -10.28 5.49 -12.67
N THR A 92 -9.70 4.78 -11.70
CA THR A 92 -10.32 4.63 -10.37
C THR A 92 -10.61 6.00 -9.77
N PHE A 93 -11.88 6.28 -9.50
CA PHE A 93 -12.32 7.57 -8.98
C PHE A 93 -11.61 7.95 -7.68
N ARG A 94 -11.19 9.22 -7.58
CA ARG A 94 -10.66 9.87 -6.38
C ARG A 94 -11.40 11.18 -6.23
N GLN A 95 -12.02 11.39 -5.07
CA GLN A 95 -12.79 12.59 -4.80
C GLN A 95 -11.88 13.81 -4.61
N ASP A 96 -12.43 15.00 -4.85
CA ASP A 96 -11.82 16.26 -4.44
C ASP A 96 -11.70 16.31 -2.90
N ALA A 97 -10.53 16.72 -2.40
CA ALA A 97 -10.25 16.63 -0.97
C ALA A 97 -11.12 17.59 -0.14
N ASP A 98 -11.44 18.78 -0.66
CA ASP A 98 -12.30 19.74 0.04
C ASP A 98 -13.77 19.30 0.01
N TYR A 99 -14.25 18.82 -1.14
CA TYR A 99 -15.58 18.25 -1.27
C TYR A 99 -15.78 17.08 -0.33
N LEU A 100 -14.82 16.13 -0.31
CA LEU A 100 -14.86 14.99 0.59
C LEU A 100 -14.84 15.43 2.06
N TYR A 101 -13.97 16.38 2.42
CA TYR A 101 -13.83 16.87 3.79
C TYR A 101 -15.10 17.53 4.34
N ILE A 102 -15.86 18.23 3.48
CA ILE A 102 -17.07 18.97 3.85
C ILE A 102 -18.33 18.10 3.81
N THR A 103 -18.42 17.18 2.85
CA THR A 103 -19.66 16.44 2.58
C THR A 103 -19.63 14.98 3.01
N GLY A 104 -18.47 14.32 3.00
CA GLY A 104 -18.36 12.87 3.15
C GLY A 104 -18.85 12.06 1.94
N CYS A 105 -19.28 12.72 0.87
CA CYS A 105 -19.74 12.06 -0.35
C CYS A 105 -18.56 11.63 -1.22
N GLN A 106 -18.48 10.32 -1.49
CA GLN A 106 -17.38 9.67 -2.23
C GLN A 106 -17.69 9.49 -3.73
N GLN A 107 -18.79 10.07 -4.21
CA GLN A 107 -19.30 9.86 -5.57
C GLN A 107 -19.08 11.09 -6.46
N PRO A 108 -18.95 10.91 -7.79
CA PRO A 108 -18.74 12.01 -8.72
C PRO A 108 -20.01 12.85 -8.96
N GLY A 109 -19.83 14.02 -9.57
CA GLY A 109 -20.92 14.78 -10.21
C GLY A 109 -21.78 15.67 -9.31
N GLY A 110 -21.53 15.68 -8.00
CA GLY A 110 -22.25 16.57 -7.07
C GLY A 110 -21.64 17.97 -6.97
N VAL A 111 -22.47 18.96 -6.61
CA VAL A 111 -22.05 20.32 -6.24
C VAL A 111 -22.62 20.66 -4.87
N ALA A 112 -21.76 20.97 -3.90
CA ALA A 112 -22.15 21.37 -2.56
C ALA A 112 -22.05 22.89 -2.41
N ILE A 113 -23.11 23.48 -1.87
CA ILE A 113 -23.19 24.89 -1.52
C ILE A 113 -23.28 24.99 0.00
N LEU A 114 -22.41 25.78 0.60
CA LEU A 114 -22.44 26.05 2.04
C LEU A 114 -22.63 27.55 2.26
N GLY A 115 -23.68 27.93 2.98
CA GLY A 115 -23.98 29.34 3.25
C GLY A 115 -24.69 29.53 4.57
N HIS A 116 -24.55 30.72 5.15
CA HIS A 116 -25.13 31.06 6.46
C HIS A 116 -26.66 30.90 6.50
N ASP A 117 -27.34 31.26 5.41
CA ASP A 117 -28.81 31.25 5.35
C ASP A 117 -29.40 29.89 4.93
N CYS A 118 -28.59 29.03 4.32
CA CYS A 118 -29.06 27.76 3.74
C CYS A 118 -28.46 26.51 4.39
N GLY A 119 -27.45 26.65 5.24
CA GLY A 119 -26.66 25.51 5.70
C GLY A 119 -25.98 24.81 4.53
N LEU A 120 -25.88 23.48 4.59
CA LEU A 120 -25.42 22.65 3.49
C LEU A 120 -26.57 22.41 2.49
N CYS A 121 -26.37 22.83 1.25
CA CYS A 121 -27.25 22.54 0.13
C CYS A 121 -26.50 21.70 -0.92
N MET A 122 -26.97 20.50 -1.24
CA MET A 122 -26.30 19.62 -2.20
C MET A 122 -27.12 19.47 -3.50
N PHE A 123 -26.46 19.72 -4.63
CA PHE A 123 -26.97 19.40 -5.94
C PHE A 123 -26.42 18.04 -6.35
N MET A 124 -27.31 17.06 -6.53
CA MET A 124 -26.96 15.65 -6.70
C MET A 124 -27.27 15.16 -8.11
N PRO A 125 -26.41 14.30 -8.70
CA PRO A 125 -26.68 13.70 -10.00
C PRO A 125 -27.96 12.86 -9.96
N GLU A 126 -28.60 12.72 -11.12
CA GLU A 126 -29.80 11.88 -11.27
C GLU A 126 -29.41 10.60 -12.00
N ALA A 127 -29.59 9.46 -11.34
CA ALA A 127 -29.30 8.16 -11.94
C ALA A 127 -30.38 7.80 -12.96
N LYS A 128 -29.99 7.43 -14.18
CA LYS A 128 -30.90 6.75 -15.11
C LYS A 128 -30.87 5.24 -14.80
N PRO A 129 -31.97 4.49 -15.04
CA PRO A 129 -31.97 3.05 -14.82
C PRO A 129 -30.85 2.30 -15.54
N TYR A 130 -30.47 2.78 -16.74
CA TYR A 130 -29.32 2.25 -17.47
C TYR A 130 -28.01 2.45 -16.71
N ASP A 131 -27.74 3.66 -16.21
CA ASP A 131 -26.49 4.00 -15.51
C ASP A 131 -26.33 3.15 -14.25
N VAL A 132 -27.43 2.90 -13.51
CA VAL A 132 -27.41 2.06 -12.30
C VAL A 132 -26.99 0.62 -12.60
N ILE A 133 -27.43 0.07 -13.73
CA ILE A 133 -27.05 -1.30 -14.15
C ILE A 133 -25.55 -1.39 -14.43
N TRP A 134 -24.93 -0.34 -14.96
CA TRP A 134 -23.53 -0.36 -15.40
C TRP A 134 -22.55 0.15 -14.35
N GLN A 135 -22.94 1.14 -13.56
CA GLN A 135 -22.06 1.91 -12.68
C GLN A 135 -22.41 1.74 -11.20
N GLY A 136 -23.55 1.08 -10.91
CA GLY A 136 -24.09 0.94 -9.56
C GLY A 136 -24.96 2.12 -9.16
N GLN A 137 -25.51 2.02 -7.95
CA GLN A 137 -26.35 3.06 -7.38
C GLN A 137 -25.52 4.34 -7.13
N ILE A 138 -26.15 5.50 -7.29
CA ILE A 138 -25.58 6.78 -6.88
C ILE A 138 -26.54 7.48 -5.91
N ALA A 139 -25.98 8.32 -5.05
CA ALA A 139 -26.70 9.16 -4.12
C ALA A 139 -27.45 10.25 -4.89
N GLY A 140 -28.76 10.29 -4.71
CA GLY A 140 -29.63 11.34 -5.19
C GLY A 140 -29.95 12.35 -4.09
N VAL A 141 -31.09 13.01 -4.26
CA VAL A 141 -31.57 14.09 -3.39
C VAL A 141 -31.91 13.56 -1.99
N ASP A 142 -32.58 12.41 -1.92
CA ASP A 142 -33.02 11.85 -0.65
C ASP A 142 -31.80 11.42 0.19
N GLU A 143 -30.80 10.82 -0.45
CA GLU A 143 -29.54 10.43 0.17
C GLU A 143 -28.74 11.63 0.69
N ALA A 144 -28.78 12.77 -0.02
CA ALA A 144 -28.15 13.99 0.46
C ALA A 144 -28.78 14.52 1.77
N LEU A 145 -30.10 14.42 1.91
CA LEU A 145 -30.80 14.81 3.13
C LEU A 145 -30.56 13.78 4.24
N ASP A 146 -30.77 12.50 3.95
CA ASP A 146 -30.83 11.45 4.96
C ASP A 146 -29.45 10.95 5.39
N THR A 147 -28.50 10.85 4.45
CA THR A 147 -27.16 10.31 4.71
C THR A 147 -26.15 11.42 4.97
N PHE A 148 -25.99 12.37 4.04
CA PHE A 148 -24.98 13.43 4.16
C PHE A 148 -25.39 14.59 5.08
N LYS A 149 -26.63 14.57 5.59
CA LYS A 149 -27.22 15.59 6.47
C LYS A 149 -27.13 16.99 5.86
N ALA A 150 -27.47 17.08 4.57
CA ALA A 150 -27.72 18.35 3.93
C ALA A 150 -29.02 18.95 4.44
N ASP A 151 -29.01 20.27 4.67
CA ASP A 151 -30.20 21.04 5.04
C ASP A 151 -31.17 21.16 3.86
N LYS A 152 -30.62 21.19 2.64
CA LYS A 152 -31.37 21.23 1.37
C LYS A 152 -30.68 20.34 0.34
N ALA A 153 -31.47 19.76 -0.57
CA ALA A 153 -30.91 19.04 -1.70
C ALA A 153 -31.78 19.20 -2.94
N TYR A 154 -31.13 19.20 -4.10
CA TYR A 154 -31.80 19.33 -5.39
C TYR A 154 -31.13 18.47 -6.46
N PRO A 155 -31.85 18.07 -7.52
CA PRO A 155 -31.22 17.45 -8.68
C PRO A 155 -30.27 18.43 -9.39
N MET A 156 -29.17 17.92 -9.96
CA MET A 156 -28.20 18.72 -10.72
C MET A 156 -28.84 19.53 -11.86
N ARG A 157 -29.91 19.02 -12.50
CA ARG A 157 -30.64 19.78 -13.53
C ARG A 157 -31.21 21.13 -13.04
N LYS A 158 -31.46 21.28 -11.73
CA LYS A 158 -31.97 22.51 -11.12
C LYS A 158 -30.87 23.50 -10.72
N LEU A 159 -29.60 23.16 -10.92
CA LEU A 159 -28.47 24.01 -10.54
C LEU A 159 -28.56 25.40 -11.19
N HIS A 160 -28.83 25.45 -12.50
CA HIS A 160 -28.96 26.70 -13.26
C HIS A 160 -30.20 27.54 -12.87
N GLU A 161 -31.21 26.93 -12.24
CA GLU A 161 -32.41 27.61 -11.79
C GLU A 161 -32.23 28.21 -10.40
N ILE A 162 -31.61 27.46 -9.48
CA ILE A 162 -31.59 27.78 -8.04
C ILE A 162 -30.33 28.56 -7.64
N LEU A 163 -29.16 28.15 -8.14
CA LEU A 163 -27.88 28.77 -7.74
C LEU A 163 -27.80 30.27 -8.05
N PRO A 164 -28.34 30.80 -9.18
CA PRO A 164 -28.31 32.24 -9.43
C PRO A 164 -28.95 33.07 -8.32
N ASP A 165 -30.06 32.60 -7.75
CA ASP A 165 -30.77 33.34 -6.70
C ASP A 165 -30.04 33.23 -5.35
N MET A 166 -29.40 32.09 -5.07
CA MET A 166 -28.50 31.95 -3.91
C MET A 166 -27.30 32.91 -4.02
N ILE A 167 -26.71 33.01 -5.21
CA ILE A 167 -25.60 33.93 -5.50
C ILE A 167 -26.05 35.39 -5.29
N LYS A 168 -27.19 35.80 -5.85
CA LYS A 168 -27.73 37.17 -5.69
C LYS A 168 -28.02 37.53 -4.23
N GLY A 169 -28.44 36.56 -3.43
CA GLY A 169 -28.71 36.75 -2.00
C GLY A 169 -27.45 36.85 -1.13
N SER A 170 -26.30 36.42 -1.64
CA SER A 170 -25.04 36.41 -0.91
C SER A 170 -24.27 37.72 -1.01
N SER A 171 -23.52 38.07 0.03
CA SER A 171 -22.63 39.23 0.06
C SER A 171 -21.32 38.96 -0.68
N LYS A 172 -20.83 37.73 -0.59
CA LYS A 172 -19.55 37.25 -1.12
C LYS A 172 -19.67 35.81 -1.56
N VAL A 173 -19.06 35.48 -2.69
CA VAL A 173 -19.01 34.11 -3.20
C VAL A 173 -17.58 33.59 -3.13
N PHE A 174 -17.43 32.37 -2.63
CA PHE A 174 -16.17 31.64 -2.56
C PHE A 174 -16.29 30.35 -3.38
N HIS A 175 -15.22 29.97 -4.06
CA HIS A 175 -15.09 28.65 -4.67
C HIS A 175 -13.65 28.21 -4.66
N ASN A 176 -13.38 26.92 -4.78
CA ASN A 176 -12.02 26.44 -5.00
C ASN A 176 -11.63 26.72 -6.47
N VAL A 177 -10.58 27.52 -6.67
CA VAL A 177 -10.11 27.98 -7.99
C VAL A 177 -9.38 26.89 -8.77
N GLN A 178 -8.85 25.87 -8.09
CA GLN A 178 -8.09 24.79 -8.72
C GLN A 178 -8.96 23.60 -9.13
N THR A 179 -10.09 23.38 -8.44
CA THR A 179 -10.96 22.20 -8.64
C THR A 179 -12.27 22.57 -9.33
N VAL A 180 -12.12 23.46 -10.31
CA VAL A 180 -13.23 24.14 -10.97
C VAL A 180 -13.92 23.24 -11.98
N THR A 181 -15.25 23.21 -11.94
CA THR A 181 -16.06 22.48 -12.92
C THR A 181 -16.89 23.44 -13.79
N PRO A 182 -17.07 23.14 -15.10
CA PRO A 182 -17.89 23.97 -15.97
C PRO A 182 -19.35 24.12 -15.53
N ALA A 183 -19.87 23.17 -14.74
CA ALA A 183 -21.30 23.05 -14.39
C ALA A 183 -21.90 24.35 -13.81
N TYR A 184 -21.20 25.02 -12.89
CA TYR A 184 -21.67 26.27 -12.31
C TYR A 184 -20.91 27.50 -12.83
N MET A 185 -19.71 27.34 -13.38
CA MET A 185 -18.97 28.45 -13.97
C MET A 185 -19.70 29.11 -15.13
N GLU A 186 -20.43 28.31 -15.91
CA GLU A 186 -21.13 28.81 -17.09
C GLU A 186 -22.39 29.61 -16.77
N ILE A 187 -22.83 29.60 -15.50
CA ILE A 187 -23.98 30.37 -15.02
C ILE A 187 -23.65 31.87 -15.04
N GLU A 188 -24.49 32.65 -15.73
CA GLU A 188 -24.33 34.09 -15.91
C GLU A 188 -24.13 34.86 -14.59
N ALA A 189 -24.85 34.48 -13.53
CA ALA A 189 -24.68 35.10 -12.21
C ALA A 189 -23.26 34.90 -11.64
N PHE A 190 -22.68 33.71 -11.83
CA PHE A 190 -21.31 33.41 -11.40
C PHE A 190 -20.29 34.13 -12.29
N LYS A 191 -20.44 34.03 -13.63
CA LYS A 191 -19.56 34.72 -14.60
C LYS A 191 -19.46 36.21 -14.32
N LYS A 192 -20.59 36.86 -14.06
CA LYS A 192 -20.64 38.29 -13.77
C LYS A 192 -19.84 38.64 -12.52
N LEU A 193 -19.95 37.85 -11.45
CA LEU A 193 -19.16 38.08 -10.24
C LEU A 193 -17.67 37.80 -10.45
N ALA A 194 -17.34 36.72 -11.17
CA ALA A 194 -15.96 36.35 -11.47
C ALA A 194 -15.28 37.44 -12.30
N TYR A 195 -15.95 37.98 -13.33
CA TYR A 195 -15.46 39.10 -14.13
C TYR A 195 -15.21 40.37 -13.30
N CYS A 196 -16.03 40.60 -12.28
CA CYS A 196 -15.87 41.73 -11.36
C CYS A 196 -14.86 41.46 -10.22
N ASN A 197 -14.09 40.36 -10.24
CA ASN A 197 -13.20 39.93 -9.15
C ASN A 197 -13.89 39.82 -7.76
N ASN A 198 -15.19 39.51 -7.76
CA ASN A 198 -16.01 39.35 -6.55
C ASN A 198 -16.20 37.88 -6.15
N VAL A 199 -15.41 36.99 -6.75
CA VAL A 199 -15.32 35.58 -6.40
C VAL A 199 -13.95 35.34 -5.77
N MET A 200 -13.95 34.83 -4.54
CA MET A 200 -12.74 34.59 -3.75
C MET A 200 -12.38 33.11 -3.72
N ASP A 201 -11.10 32.82 -3.51
CA ASP A 201 -10.62 31.44 -3.36
C ASP A 201 -11.01 30.89 -1.99
N LEU A 202 -11.71 29.76 -2.01
CA LEU A 202 -12.12 29.04 -0.81
C LEU A 202 -10.96 28.26 -0.17
N ALA A 203 -9.95 27.90 -0.97
CA ALA A 203 -8.86 27.01 -0.54
C ALA A 203 -8.13 27.53 0.71
N VAL A 204 -7.99 28.86 0.85
CA VAL A 204 -7.37 29.48 2.02
C VAL A 204 -8.07 29.07 3.33
N TYR A 205 -9.39 28.96 3.32
CA TYR A 205 -10.20 28.63 4.49
C TYR A 205 -10.30 27.12 4.70
N THR A 206 -10.51 26.33 3.64
CA THR A 206 -10.56 24.87 3.76
C THR A 206 -9.22 24.30 4.19
N HIS A 207 -8.11 24.83 3.67
CA HIS A 207 -6.76 24.43 4.06
C HIS A 207 -6.46 24.79 5.51
N GLN A 208 -6.90 25.97 5.99
CA GLN A 208 -6.76 26.34 7.40
C GLN A 208 -7.44 25.32 8.33
N LEU A 209 -8.63 24.83 7.96
CA LEU A 209 -9.33 23.80 8.73
C LEU A 209 -8.64 22.44 8.65
N ARG A 210 -8.22 22.02 7.45
CA ARG A 210 -7.54 20.73 7.22
C ARG A 210 -6.12 20.70 7.77
N TRP A 211 -5.54 21.86 8.09
CA TRP A 211 -4.19 21.95 8.66
C TRP A 211 -4.13 21.28 10.04
N ILE A 212 -5.10 21.54 10.91
CA ILE A 212 -5.19 21.00 12.26
C ILE A 212 -6.11 19.77 12.29
N LYS A 213 -5.52 18.60 12.52
CA LYS A 213 -6.22 17.32 12.45
C LYS A 213 -7.01 17.04 13.73
N SER A 214 -8.22 16.52 13.58
CA SER A 214 -8.99 15.96 14.69
C SER A 214 -8.36 14.64 15.19
N PRO A 215 -8.72 14.17 16.40
CA PRO A 215 -8.29 12.86 16.88
C PRO A 215 -8.66 11.70 15.94
N ALA A 216 -9.80 11.79 15.25
CA ALA A 216 -10.24 10.77 14.30
C ALA A 216 -9.38 10.78 13.03
N GLU A 217 -9.05 11.97 12.52
CA GLU A 217 -8.14 12.14 11.38
C GLU A 217 -6.73 11.63 11.69
N LEU A 218 -6.20 11.96 12.88
CA LEU A 218 -4.89 11.47 13.34
C LEU A 218 -4.87 9.94 13.44
N LYS A 219 -5.98 9.32 13.81
CA LYS A 219 -6.09 7.86 13.84
C LYS A 219 -5.96 7.27 12.44
N LEU A 220 -6.67 7.80 11.45
CA LEU A 220 -6.57 7.35 10.05
C LEU A 220 -5.16 7.57 9.47
N MET A 221 -4.52 8.70 9.78
CA MET A 221 -3.13 8.93 9.37
C MET A 221 -2.16 7.91 9.99
N LYS A 222 -2.32 7.59 11.28
CA LYS A 222 -1.51 6.56 11.96
C LYS A 222 -1.72 5.17 11.36
N GLU A 223 -2.96 4.82 11.02
CA GLU A 223 -3.29 3.54 10.39
C GLU A 223 -2.69 3.45 8.98
N SER A 224 -2.83 4.49 8.16
CA SER A 224 -2.16 4.58 6.86
C SER A 224 -0.64 4.40 6.98
N ALA A 225 0.00 5.10 7.93
CA ALA A 225 1.43 4.96 8.16
C ALA A 225 1.81 3.55 8.64
N SER A 226 0.99 2.92 9.48
CA SER A 226 1.22 1.54 9.93
C SER A 226 1.19 0.55 8.76
N ILE A 227 0.22 0.69 7.85
CA ILE A 227 0.12 -0.13 6.64
C ILE A 227 1.37 0.04 5.78
N ALA A 228 1.77 1.28 5.49
CA ALA A 228 2.94 1.58 4.67
C ALA A 228 4.24 1.04 5.30
N CYS A 229 4.43 1.20 6.61
CA CYS A 229 5.58 0.64 7.34
C CYS A 229 5.64 -0.88 7.24
N GLN A 230 4.52 -1.59 7.44
CA GLN A 230 4.48 -3.05 7.33
C GLN A 230 4.76 -3.53 5.91
N ALA A 231 4.19 -2.85 4.91
CA ALA A 231 4.43 -3.13 3.50
C ALA A 231 5.91 -2.95 3.13
N LEU A 232 6.53 -1.88 3.63
CA LEU A 232 7.94 -1.60 3.39
C LEU A 232 8.85 -2.65 4.02
N LEU A 233 8.60 -3.06 5.27
CA LEU A 233 9.39 -4.11 5.94
C LEU A 233 9.39 -5.42 5.15
N LEU A 234 8.24 -5.85 4.63
CA LEU A 234 8.15 -7.04 3.79
C LEU A 234 8.84 -6.85 2.43
N THR A 235 8.80 -5.63 1.88
CA THR A 235 9.48 -5.30 0.63
C THR A 235 11.01 -5.31 0.81
N MET A 236 11.51 -4.79 1.93
CA MET A 236 12.93 -4.87 2.29
C MET A 236 13.40 -6.33 2.37
N LEU A 237 12.64 -7.21 3.03
CA LEU A 237 12.94 -8.65 3.08
C LEU A 237 12.93 -9.30 1.68
N HIS A 238 12.00 -8.88 0.81
CA HIS A 238 11.88 -9.40 -0.54
C HIS A 238 13.03 -8.93 -1.47
N SER A 239 13.60 -7.75 -1.21
CA SER A 239 14.57 -7.09 -2.09
C SER A 239 15.85 -7.87 -2.35
N LYS A 240 16.22 -8.79 -1.45
CA LYS A 240 17.40 -9.65 -1.63
C LYS A 240 17.25 -10.64 -2.80
N THR A 241 16.05 -11.15 -3.03
CA THR A 241 15.80 -12.21 -4.02
C THR A 241 15.41 -11.63 -5.38
N TYR A 242 14.78 -10.45 -5.39
CA TYR A 242 14.21 -9.83 -6.58
C TYR A 242 14.70 -8.38 -6.74
N PRO A 243 15.95 -8.18 -7.22
CA PRO A 243 16.60 -6.87 -7.25
C PRO A 243 16.19 -6.05 -8.48
N PHE A 244 14.88 -5.85 -8.67
CA PHE A 244 14.34 -5.02 -9.75
C PHE A 244 13.40 -3.96 -9.17
N GLU A 245 13.62 -2.71 -9.53
CA GLU A 245 12.86 -1.57 -9.00
C GLU A 245 11.35 -1.77 -9.15
N GLY A 246 10.91 -2.16 -10.35
CA GLY A 246 9.49 -2.41 -10.64
C GLY A 246 8.88 -3.58 -9.88
N THR A 247 9.68 -4.61 -9.57
CA THR A 247 9.22 -5.74 -8.74
C THR A 247 9.01 -5.29 -7.29
N LEU A 248 9.91 -4.45 -6.76
CA LEU A 248 9.75 -3.90 -5.42
C LEU A 248 8.59 -2.89 -5.35
N ALA A 249 8.39 -2.09 -6.40
CA ALA A 249 7.23 -1.20 -6.51
C ALA A 249 5.90 -2.00 -6.51
N ALA A 250 5.83 -3.08 -7.29
CA ALA A 250 4.66 -3.97 -7.28
C ALA A 250 4.47 -4.66 -5.92
N LYS A 251 5.56 -5.06 -5.26
CA LYS A 251 5.52 -5.71 -3.95
C LYS A 251 4.94 -4.78 -2.89
N VAL A 252 5.44 -3.55 -2.78
CA VAL A 252 4.95 -2.61 -1.76
C VAL A 252 3.50 -2.22 -2.01
N GLU A 253 3.11 -2.02 -3.28
CA GLU A 253 1.71 -1.74 -3.64
C GLU A 253 0.77 -2.89 -3.26
N TYR A 254 1.16 -4.13 -3.57
CA TYR A 254 0.41 -5.33 -3.17
C TYR A 254 0.21 -5.39 -1.65
N GLU A 255 1.29 -5.21 -0.89
CA GLU A 255 1.25 -5.28 0.57
C GLU A 255 0.41 -4.15 1.18
N CYS A 256 0.44 -2.94 0.61
CA CYS A 256 -0.45 -1.85 1.03
C CYS A 256 -1.93 -2.22 0.78
N LYS A 257 -2.26 -2.66 -0.43
CA LYS A 257 -3.64 -2.96 -0.84
C LYS A 257 -4.26 -4.10 -0.06
N ILE A 258 -3.52 -5.19 0.18
CA ILE A 258 -4.05 -6.36 0.92
C ILE A 258 -4.32 -6.03 2.40
N ARG A 259 -3.73 -4.95 2.94
CA ARG A 259 -3.98 -4.42 4.29
C ARG A 259 -5.06 -3.36 4.37
N GLY A 260 -5.79 -3.12 3.28
CA GLY A 260 -6.95 -2.23 3.23
C GLY A 260 -6.66 -0.82 2.74
N ALA A 261 -5.43 -0.48 2.34
CA ALA A 261 -5.20 0.77 1.62
C ALA A 261 -5.96 0.76 0.29
N GLN A 262 -6.66 1.84 -0.01
CA GLN A 262 -7.47 1.94 -1.23
C GLN A 262 -6.59 2.10 -2.47
N ARG A 263 -5.41 2.70 -2.29
CA ARG A 263 -4.40 2.99 -3.32
C ARG A 263 -3.09 3.45 -2.68
N MET A 264 -2.06 3.62 -3.50
CA MET A 264 -0.86 4.36 -3.08
C MET A 264 -1.18 5.86 -2.99
N GLY A 265 -0.56 6.56 -2.03
CA GLY A 265 -0.75 8.00 -1.84
C GLY A 265 -0.16 8.83 -2.98
N PHE A 266 0.88 8.30 -3.61
CA PHE A 266 1.56 8.80 -4.79
C PHE A 266 2.26 7.63 -5.51
N ASN A 267 2.80 7.86 -6.71
CA ASN A 267 3.53 6.83 -7.44
C ASN A 267 4.81 6.46 -6.66
N PRO A 268 5.02 5.19 -6.30
CA PRO A 268 6.24 4.77 -5.60
C PRO A 268 7.50 5.24 -6.33
N VAL A 269 8.45 5.81 -5.59
CA VAL A 269 9.81 6.06 -6.07
C VAL A 269 10.66 4.89 -5.64
N VAL A 270 11.24 4.13 -6.57
CA VAL A 270 12.14 3.02 -6.25
C VAL A 270 13.44 3.18 -7.03
N GLY A 271 14.40 3.89 -6.46
CA GLY A 271 15.67 4.21 -7.11
C GLY A 271 16.82 3.34 -6.61
N GLY A 272 17.30 2.41 -7.45
CA GLY A 272 18.52 1.65 -7.22
C GLY A 272 19.78 2.41 -7.64
N GLY A 273 20.81 2.40 -6.79
CA GLY A 273 22.10 3.02 -7.09
C GLY A 273 21.95 4.52 -7.45
N PRO A 274 22.50 4.99 -8.59
CA PRO A 274 22.39 6.39 -9.01
C PRO A 274 20.95 6.91 -9.16
N ASN A 275 19.96 6.03 -9.42
CA ASN A 275 18.56 6.44 -9.53
C ASN A 275 18.01 6.98 -8.20
N GLY A 276 18.57 6.53 -7.06
CA GLY A 276 18.21 7.05 -5.74
C GLY A 276 18.54 8.54 -5.54
N SER A 277 19.36 9.15 -6.41
CA SER A 277 19.65 10.58 -6.40
C SER A 277 18.67 11.42 -7.24
N ILE A 278 17.71 10.79 -7.93
CA ILE A 278 16.67 11.47 -8.72
C ILE A 278 15.42 11.60 -7.84
N ILE A 279 15.11 12.83 -7.39
CA ILE A 279 14.10 13.11 -6.35
C ILE A 279 12.72 12.51 -6.66
N HIS A 280 12.21 12.71 -7.89
CA HIS A 280 10.91 12.17 -8.33
C HIS A 280 11.09 11.03 -9.36
N TYR A 281 11.96 10.08 -9.06
CA TYR A 281 12.17 8.93 -9.95
C TYR A 281 10.94 8.01 -9.98
N SER A 282 10.23 7.97 -11.10
CA SER A 282 8.99 7.20 -11.23
C SER A 282 9.05 6.06 -12.24
N ARG A 283 10.17 5.90 -12.96
CA ARG A 283 10.32 4.88 -14.01
C ARG A 283 10.32 3.46 -13.45
N ASN A 284 11.03 3.26 -12.34
CA ASN A 284 11.12 1.98 -11.63
C ASN A 284 11.40 0.79 -12.57
N ASP A 285 12.27 0.98 -13.56
CA ASP A 285 12.46 0.02 -14.65
C ASP A 285 13.87 -0.61 -14.69
N GLN A 286 14.72 -0.32 -13.70
CA GLN A 286 16.09 -0.83 -13.65
C GLN A 286 16.26 -2.03 -12.72
N ARG A 287 17.29 -2.82 -13.02
CA ARG A 287 17.86 -3.81 -12.10
C ARG A 287 18.78 -3.10 -11.11
N ILE A 288 18.63 -3.41 -9.84
CA ILE A 288 19.48 -2.93 -8.75
C ILE A 288 20.76 -3.77 -8.75
N LYS A 289 21.93 -3.15 -8.88
CA LYS A 289 23.20 -3.88 -8.95
C LYS A 289 23.61 -4.37 -7.55
N GLN A 290 24.39 -5.44 -7.53
CA GLN A 290 24.97 -5.91 -6.28
C GLN A 290 25.88 -4.83 -5.68
N GLY A 291 25.69 -4.55 -4.39
CA GLY A 291 26.42 -3.51 -3.67
C GLY A 291 25.78 -2.13 -3.73
N ASP A 292 24.80 -1.89 -4.62
CA ASP A 292 24.05 -0.62 -4.63
C ASP A 292 23.03 -0.57 -3.49
N LEU A 293 22.73 0.65 -3.03
CA LEU A 293 21.55 0.92 -2.20
C LEU A 293 20.30 1.00 -3.06
N VAL A 294 19.14 0.79 -2.45
CA VAL A 294 17.85 1.20 -2.99
C VAL A 294 17.25 2.26 -2.07
N LEU A 295 16.79 3.36 -2.64
CA LEU A 295 15.93 4.35 -1.98
C LEU A 295 14.50 4.09 -2.43
N MET A 296 13.60 3.90 -1.47
CA MET A 296 12.18 3.75 -1.73
C MET A 296 11.39 4.83 -1.00
N ASP A 297 10.72 5.69 -1.76
CA ASP A 297 9.76 6.68 -1.24
C ASP A 297 8.34 6.23 -1.55
N ILE A 298 7.56 6.00 -0.50
CA ILE A 298 6.23 5.39 -0.60
C ILE A 298 5.26 5.95 0.42
N GLY A 299 3.99 5.85 0.06
CA GLY A 299 2.88 6.21 0.90
C GLY A 299 1.64 5.47 0.44
N CYS A 300 0.69 5.23 1.34
CA CYS A 300 -0.60 4.69 0.97
C CYS A 300 -1.74 5.60 1.42
N GLU A 301 -2.89 5.47 0.78
CA GLU A 301 -4.09 6.19 1.17
C GLU A 301 -5.10 5.26 1.83
N LEU A 302 -5.56 5.67 3.00
CA LEU A 302 -6.61 5.02 3.76
C LEU A 302 -7.72 6.04 4.04
N HIS A 303 -8.88 5.84 3.43
CA HIS A 303 -10.10 6.64 3.64
C HIS A 303 -9.88 8.16 3.46
N GLY A 304 -9.07 8.56 2.48
CA GLY A 304 -8.76 9.96 2.19
C GLY A 304 -7.51 10.51 2.89
N TYR A 305 -6.90 9.74 3.82
CA TYR A 305 -5.71 10.14 4.55
C TYR A 305 -4.48 9.38 4.07
N VAL A 306 -3.39 10.11 3.87
CA VAL A 306 -2.16 9.57 3.28
C VAL A 306 -1.04 9.41 4.31
N SER A 307 -0.20 8.41 4.08
CA SER A 307 1.13 8.30 4.67
C SER A 307 2.17 8.69 3.62
N ASP A 308 3.36 9.05 4.09
CA ASP A 308 4.49 9.42 3.26
C ASP A 308 5.77 9.11 4.05
N LEU A 309 6.58 8.18 3.55
CA LEU A 309 7.82 7.78 4.19
C LEU A 309 8.83 7.21 3.18
N THR A 310 10.08 7.59 3.40
CA THR A 310 11.22 7.10 2.61
C THR A 310 12.13 6.21 3.44
N ARG A 311 12.66 5.12 2.88
CA ARG A 311 13.79 4.38 3.45
C ARG A 311 14.83 4.07 2.38
N THR A 312 16.07 4.00 2.82
CA THR A 312 17.21 3.60 1.98
C THR A 312 17.89 2.41 2.63
N TRP A 313 18.16 1.34 1.86
CA TRP A 313 18.83 0.14 2.39
C TRP A 313 19.61 -0.59 1.30
N PRO A 314 20.60 -1.41 1.68
CA PRO A 314 21.26 -2.34 0.77
C PRO A 314 20.40 -3.60 0.58
N PRO A 315 19.97 -3.97 -0.64
CA PRO A 315 19.20 -5.20 -0.86
C PRO A 315 19.92 -6.48 -0.43
N CYS A 316 21.26 -6.48 -0.43
CA CYS A 316 22.07 -7.60 0.05
C CYS A 316 22.07 -7.76 1.59
N GLY A 317 21.58 -6.74 2.32
CA GLY A 317 21.45 -6.74 3.78
C GLY A 317 22.67 -6.22 4.55
N SER A 318 23.69 -5.68 3.88
CA SER A 318 24.88 -5.11 4.54
C SER A 318 25.33 -3.83 3.85
N PHE A 319 25.58 -2.79 4.64
CA PHE A 319 26.13 -1.53 4.15
C PHE A 319 27.64 -1.70 3.91
N SER A 320 28.19 -1.03 2.89
CA SER A 320 29.63 -0.75 2.85
C SER A 320 29.97 0.38 3.82
N SER A 321 31.24 0.51 4.21
CA SER A 321 31.67 1.58 5.13
C SER A 321 31.25 2.98 4.66
N ALA A 322 31.42 3.28 3.37
CA ALA A 322 31.01 4.57 2.82
C ALA A 322 29.48 4.79 2.82
N GLN A 323 28.69 3.72 2.66
CA GLN A 323 27.24 3.80 2.71
C GLN A 323 26.74 3.97 4.15
N GLU A 324 27.36 3.28 5.09
CA GLU A 324 27.05 3.35 6.51
C GLU A 324 27.33 4.76 7.05
N GLU A 325 28.51 5.32 6.77
CA GLU A 325 28.87 6.69 7.17
C GLU A 325 27.85 7.72 6.66
N LEU A 326 27.46 7.65 5.39
CA LEU A 326 26.47 8.56 4.81
C LEU A 326 25.08 8.34 5.41
N TYR A 327 24.67 7.10 5.58
CA TYR A 327 23.36 6.76 6.14
C TYR A 327 23.23 7.24 7.59
N GLU A 328 24.28 7.06 8.39
CA GLU A 328 24.30 7.42 9.81
C GLU A 328 24.23 8.94 9.99
N LEU A 329 24.97 9.70 9.19
CA LEU A 329 24.86 11.17 9.15
C LEU A 329 23.42 11.65 8.86
N ILE A 330 22.77 11.06 7.86
CA ILE A 330 21.38 11.41 7.49
C ILE A 330 20.41 10.99 8.59
N LEU A 331 20.62 9.83 9.20
CA LEU A 331 19.79 9.31 10.29
C LEU A 331 19.89 10.19 11.54
N GLU A 332 21.09 10.63 11.92
CA GLU A 332 21.31 11.56 13.03
C GLU A 332 20.62 12.89 12.78
N THR A 333 20.80 13.45 11.58
CA THR A 333 20.11 14.68 11.13
C THR A 333 18.59 14.52 11.24
N ASN A 334 18.04 13.42 10.73
CA ASN A 334 16.60 13.15 10.79
C ASN A 334 16.09 13.04 12.23
N LYS A 335 16.79 12.31 13.11
CA LYS A 335 16.44 12.19 14.53
C LYS A 335 16.45 13.55 15.23
N HIS A 336 17.42 14.41 14.91
CA HIS A 336 17.50 15.75 15.46
C HIS A 336 16.29 16.61 15.03
N CYS A 337 15.94 16.61 13.74
CA CYS A 337 14.77 17.33 13.23
C CYS A 337 13.46 16.85 13.87
N VAL A 338 13.31 15.54 14.10
CA VAL A 338 12.13 14.95 14.77
C VAL A 338 12.02 15.44 16.22
N GLU A 339 13.15 15.57 16.93
CA GLU A 339 13.14 16.08 18.30
C GLU A 339 12.73 17.56 18.34
N LEU A 340 13.30 18.40 17.47
CA LEU A 340 12.93 19.81 17.34
C LEU A 340 11.43 19.99 17.04
N SER A 341 10.86 19.10 16.23
CA SER A 341 9.44 19.13 15.84
C SER A 341 8.46 18.88 17.00
N LYS A 342 8.93 18.40 18.16
CA LYS A 342 8.09 18.21 19.37
C LYS A 342 7.91 19.49 20.18
N HIS A 343 8.77 20.49 20.00
CA HIS A 343 8.73 21.73 20.76
C HIS A 343 7.70 22.70 20.18
N LYS A 344 6.80 23.20 21.04
CA LYS A 344 5.80 24.22 20.63
C LYS A 344 6.51 25.50 20.19
N GLY A 345 6.26 25.94 18.96
CA GLY A 345 6.79 27.20 18.42
C GLY A 345 7.92 27.06 17.39
N TYR A 346 8.43 25.85 17.14
CA TYR A 346 9.36 25.62 16.03
C TYR A 346 8.65 25.74 14.69
N VAL A 347 9.24 26.50 13.76
CA VAL A 347 8.72 26.72 12.41
C VAL A 347 9.66 26.01 11.44
N CYS A 348 9.13 25.19 10.52
CA CYS A 348 9.91 24.35 9.61
C CYS A 348 11.00 25.10 8.80
N GLY A 349 10.87 26.43 8.62
CA GLY A 349 11.88 27.26 7.96
C GLY A 349 13.14 27.57 8.79
N SER A 350 13.16 27.28 10.10
CA SER A 350 14.38 27.42 10.90
C SER A 350 15.31 26.20 10.80
N LEU A 351 14.79 25.05 10.31
CA LEU A 351 15.59 23.82 10.15
C LEU A 351 16.63 23.92 9.02
N SER A 352 16.43 24.81 8.04
CA SER A 352 17.37 25.01 6.93
C SER A 352 18.58 25.89 7.31
N ASP A 353 18.47 26.71 8.35
CA ASP A 353 19.55 27.62 8.78
C ASP A 353 20.47 26.98 9.83
N ASP A 354 20.00 25.95 10.54
CA ASP A 354 20.75 25.21 11.57
C ASP A 354 21.76 24.18 11.00
N GLY A 355 21.98 24.16 9.69
CA GLY A 355 23.05 23.40 9.03
C GLY A 355 24.48 23.84 9.39
N LYS A 356 24.63 24.88 10.23
CA LYS A 356 25.91 25.23 10.84
C LYS A 356 26.10 24.42 12.13
N VAL A 357 26.84 23.32 12.02
CA VAL A 357 27.46 22.66 13.18
C VAL A 357 28.43 23.66 13.84
N GLY A 358 27.92 24.42 14.81
CA GLY A 358 28.70 25.21 15.74
C GLY A 358 28.71 24.51 17.08
N VAL A 359 29.80 23.79 17.38
CA VAL A 359 30.15 23.41 18.75
C VAL A 359 30.28 24.70 19.55
N GLY A 360 29.34 24.96 20.47
CA GLY A 360 29.26 26.21 21.21
C GLY A 360 28.44 26.09 22.48
N ASP A 361 29.07 25.49 23.49
CA ASP A 361 28.94 25.70 24.94
C ASP A 361 27.53 25.98 25.53
N SER A 362 27.08 25.05 26.36
CA SER A 362 25.97 25.22 27.30
C SER A 362 26.26 26.36 28.29
N GLY A 363 25.65 27.52 28.07
CA GLY A 363 25.86 28.69 28.93
C GLY A 363 24.64 29.59 29.09
N LYS A 364 23.86 29.34 30.16
CA LYS A 364 23.10 30.33 30.96
C LYS A 364 22.09 31.23 30.22
N SER A 365 20.80 31.01 30.46
CA SER A 365 20.01 31.80 31.43
C SER A 365 18.50 31.62 31.20
N GLU A 366 17.88 30.85 32.08
CA GLU A 366 16.50 31.13 32.49
C GLU A 366 16.50 32.47 33.25
N SER A 367 15.72 33.43 32.78
CA SER A 367 14.88 34.30 33.61
C SER A 367 14.40 35.49 32.81
N SER A 368 13.20 35.94 33.15
CA SER A 368 12.55 37.18 32.68
C SER A 368 11.73 37.00 31.42
N LEU A 369 10.45 36.70 31.59
CA LEU A 369 9.35 37.56 31.14
C LEU A 369 8.02 37.04 31.71
N GLU A 370 7.87 37.17 33.03
CA GLU A 370 6.56 37.40 33.64
C GLU A 370 6.55 38.85 34.13
N LYS A 371 5.68 39.69 33.56
CA LYS A 371 5.00 40.80 34.24
C LYS A 371 4.07 41.56 33.28
N GLY A 372 2.80 41.65 33.67
CA GLY A 372 2.03 42.89 33.57
C GLY A 372 0.96 42.97 32.50
N LEU A 373 -0.23 42.44 32.81
CA LEU A 373 -1.48 43.08 32.40
C LEU A 373 -1.55 44.50 32.99
N VAL A 374 -2.02 45.49 32.22
CA VAL A 374 -3.06 46.48 32.59
C VAL A 374 -3.29 47.52 31.46
N ASP A 375 -4.58 47.62 31.11
CA ASP A 375 -5.41 48.71 30.54
C ASP A 375 -5.37 49.23 29.09
N ARG A 376 -6.58 49.69 28.74
CA ARG A 376 -7.27 49.88 27.47
C ARG A 376 -6.96 51.17 26.70
N SER A 377 -7.51 51.15 25.48
CA SER A 377 -8.13 52.23 24.70
C SER A 377 -7.22 53.23 23.97
N ASP A 378 -7.24 53.07 22.64
CA ASP A 378 -7.43 54.11 21.60
C ASP A 378 -6.35 54.10 20.50
N ALA A 379 -6.65 53.42 19.38
CA ALA A 379 -6.30 53.90 18.03
C ALA A 379 -6.84 52.95 16.94
N LYS A 380 -7.42 53.55 15.89
CA LYS A 380 -7.97 52.91 14.68
C LYS A 380 -6.89 52.18 13.85
N PRO A 381 -7.26 51.18 13.03
CA PRO A 381 -6.30 50.42 12.24
C PRO A 381 -5.98 51.15 10.93
N GLN A 382 -4.69 51.40 10.67
CA GLN A 382 -4.17 51.60 9.32
C GLN A 382 -3.19 50.48 8.99
N THR A 383 -3.62 49.74 7.98
CA THR A 383 -2.89 48.86 7.06
C THR A 383 -1.42 49.21 6.85
N GLU A 384 -0.55 48.24 7.12
CA GLU A 384 0.56 47.79 6.28
C GLU A 384 1.21 46.60 6.99
N MET A 385 0.87 45.37 6.58
CA MET A 385 1.65 44.19 6.94
C MET A 385 2.07 43.53 5.64
N GLU A 386 3.36 43.67 5.36
CA GLU A 386 4.05 43.09 4.23
C GLU A 386 3.79 41.58 4.18
N SER A 387 3.27 41.14 3.05
CA SER A 387 3.05 39.73 2.73
C SER A 387 4.40 39.03 2.66
N VAL A 388 4.78 38.33 3.73
CA VAL A 388 5.86 37.34 3.70
C VAL A 388 5.37 36.19 2.81
N ARG A 389 5.91 36.14 1.59
CA ARG A 389 5.64 35.09 0.61
C ARG A 389 6.26 33.79 1.09
N PHE A 390 5.43 32.84 1.53
CA PHE A 390 5.81 31.46 1.66
C PHE A 390 5.83 30.79 0.27
N SER A 391 6.95 30.18 -0.07
CA SER A 391 7.08 29.30 -1.24
C SER A 391 6.18 28.08 -1.03
N THR A 392 4.99 28.14 -1.60
CA THR A 392 4.12 26.99 -1.77
C THR A 392 4.61 26.26 -3.02
N SER A 393 5.05 25.02 -2.84
CA SER A 393 5.26 24.07 -3.93
C SER A 393 4.01 24.09 -4.83
N LYS A 394 4.18 24.56 -6.07
CA LYS A 394 3.13 24.59 -7.09
C LYS A 394 3.09 23.23 -7.78
N TYR A 395 2.34 22.26 -7.24
CA TYR A 395 1.77 21.17 -8.04
C TYR A 395 0.50 20.65 -7.37
N PRO A 396 -0.69 21.17 -7.72
CA PRO A 396 -1.93 20.42 -7.56
C PRO A 396 -2.06 19.46 -8.75
N ASP A 397 -2.22 18.17 -8.45
CA ASP A 397 -2.62 17.08 -9.34
C ASP A 397 -1.91 16.93 -10.70
N GLU A 398 -1.08 15.89 -10.83
CA GLU A 398 -0.62 15.43 -12.13
C GLU A 398 -1.80 14.97 -13.01
N GLY A 399 -1.89 15.61 -14.18
CA GLY A 399 -2.63 15.17 -15.36
C GLY A 399 -1.78 15.47 -16.60
N PRO A 400 -1.82 14.64 -17.65
CA PRO A 400 -0.77 14.59 -18.65
C PRO A 400 -0.82 15.76 -19.64
N SER A 401 0.37 16.08 -20.13
CA SER A 401 0.70 16.97 -21.23
C SER A 401 -0.35 17.03 -22.35
N ASN A 402 -0.82 18.23 -22.66
CA ASN A 402 -1.12 18.64 -24.03
C ASN A 402 -0.89 20.15 -24.17
N GLY A 403 0.04 20.51 -25.05
CA GLY A 403 0.48 21.89 -25.25
C GLY A 403 -0.52 22.69 -26.08
N PHE A 404 -0.76 23.94 -25.67
CA PHE A 404 -1.14 25.00 -26.59
C PHE A 404 -0.51 26.32 -26.16
N SER A 405 0.19 26.92 -27.11
CA SER A 405 0.91 28.19 -27.06
C SER A 405 -0.07 29.37 -27.03
N SER A 406 0.13 30.34 -26.14
CA SER A 406 -0.09 31.75 -26.50
C SER A 406 0.65 32.72 -25.56
N LYS A 407 1.38 33.61 -26.23
CA LYS A 407 2.13 34.77 -25.76
C LYS A 407 1.34 35.66 -24.79
N TYR A 408 1.97 36.08 -23.69
CA TYR A 408 1.91 37.46 -23.19
C TYR A 408 3.21 37.78 -22.44
N MET A 409 4.06 38.57 -23.11
CA MET A 409 5.28 39.17 -22.57
C MET A 409 4.91 40.52 -21.97
N GLY A 410 5.32 40.78 -20.72
CA GLY A 410 5.04 42.02 -20.01
C GLY A 410 6.07 42.32 -18.92
N SER A 411 7.24 42.80 -19.36
CA SER A 411 8.18 43.72 -18.70
C SER A 411 8.22 43.81 -17.16
N TRP A 412 9.29 43.27 -16.55
CA TRP A 412 9.74 43.67 -15.22
C TRP A 412 11.07 44.43 -15.32
N ARG A 413 11.07 45.66 -14.79
CA ARG A 413 12.24 46.54 -14.64
C ARG A 413 13.17 46.03 -13.52
N ASN A 414 14.46 46.06 -13.80
CA ASN A 414 15.57 45.84 -12.86
C ASN A 414 15.48 46.71 -11.59
N ARG A 415 15.74 46.08 -10.45
CA ARG A 415 16.35 46.70 -9.27
C ARG A 415 17.51 45.79 -8.81
N ASN A 416 18.74 46.32 -8.86
CA ASN A 416 20.00 45.73 -8.36
C ASN A 416 19.89 45.48 -6.83
N GLU A 417 20.17 44.28 -6.30
CA GLU A 417 21.47 43.64 -5.99
C GLU A 417 22.25 44.23 -4.79
N ALA A 418 22.41 43.40 -3.74
CA ALA A 418 23.55 43.41 -2.82
C ALA A 418 23.77 42.05 -2.09
N ASP A 419 22.73 41.24 -1.83
CA ASP A 419 22.89 40.02 -0.99
C ASP A 419 22.95 38.68 -1.77
N GLY A 420 22.83 38.70 -3.10
CA GLY A 420 22.77 37.48 -3.92
C GLY A 420 24.14 36.89 -4.32
N ALA A 421 25.20 37.71 -4.33
CA ALA A 421 26.50 37.29 -4.86
C ALA A 421 27.28 36.38 -3.90
N ASP A 422 27.21 36.65 -2.58
CA ASP A 422 27.87 35.83 -1.55
C ASP A 422 27.21 34.45 -1.42
N MET A 423 25.89 34.39 -1.56
CA MET A 423 25.14 33.14 -1.45
C MET A 423 25.40 32.20 -2.64
N VAL A 424 25.57 32.75 -3.84
CA VAL A 424 25.93 31.98 -5.04
C VAL A 424 27.38 31.49 -4.97
N GLN A 425 28.31 32.30 -4.44
CA GLN A 425 29.70 31.87 -4.25
C GLN A 425 29.83 30.73 -3.21
N HIS A 426 29.06 30.77 -2.12
CA HIS A 426 29.06 29.70 -1.13
C HIS A 426 28.48 28.39 -1.69
N LEU A 427 27.40 28.46 -2.47
CA LEU A 427 26.82 27.27 -3.12
C LEU A 427 27.75 26.68 -4.20
N GLU A 428 28.53 27.52 -4.90
CA GLU A 428 29.55 27.05 -5.84
C GLU A 428 30.77 26.44 -5.14
N GLN A 429 31.14 26.94 -3.97
CA GLN A 429 32.20 26.36 -3.12
C GLN A 429 31.78 25.00 -2.55
N ASP A 430 30.56 24.88 -2.03
CA ASP A 430 30.03 23.62 -1.48
C ASP A 430 29.87 22.55 -2.57
N ARG A 431 29.43 22.95 -3.77
CA ARG A 431 29.40 22.07 -4.95
C ARG A 431 30.80 21.62 -5.36
N ALA A 432 31.78 22.52 -5.36
CA ALA A 432 33.16 22.19 -5.70
C ALA A 432 33.80 21.26 -4.65
N GLU A 433 33.46 21.40 -3.37
CA GLU A 433 33.94 20.53 -2.30
C GLU A 433 33.32 19.13 -2.35
N LEU A 434 32.01 19.04 -2.61
CA LEU A 434 31.33 17.75 -2.85
C LEU A 434 31.88 17.04 -4.09
N GLN A 435 32.15 17.78 -5.17
CA GLN A 435 32.75 17.21 -6.38
C GLN A 435 34.18 16.72 -6.12
N ARG A 436 34.96 17.44 -5.31
CA ARG A 436 36.32 17.05 -4.90
C ARG A 436 36.32 15.78 -4.05
N LYS A 437 35.41 15.67 -3.06
CA LYS A 437 35.25 14.45 -2.25
C LYS A 437 34.78 13.26 -3.10
N LEU A 438 33.91 13.51 -4.09
CA LEU A 438 33.46 12.47 -5.03
C LEU A 438 34.58 12.00 -5.97
N ASP A 439 35.51 12.88 -6.34
CA ASP A 439 36.67 12.53 -7.16
C ASP A 439 37.79 11.87 -6.34
N GLU A 440 37.96 12.22 -5.05
CA GLU A 440 38.84 11.51 -4.10
C GLU A 440 38.40 10.04 -3.91
N LEU A 441 37.09 9.79 -3.88
CA LEU A 441 36.52 8.43 -3.81
C LEU A 441 36.72 7.60 -5.09
N LYS A 442 37.04 8.23 -6.23
CA LYS A 442 37.34 7.53 -7.50
C LYS A 442 38.79 7.06 -7.61
N VAL A 443 39.68 7.46 -6.70
CA VAL A 443 41.13 7.21 -6.78
C VAL A 443 41.59 5.95 -6.01
N HIS A 444 40.67 5.06 -5.63
CA HIS A 444 41.04 3.71 -5.19
C HIS A 444 40.82 2.67 -6.31
N PRO A 445 41.86 2.33 -7.10
CA PRO A 445 41.78 1.20 -8.02
C PRO A 445 41.83 -0.09 -7.19
N CYS A 446 40.70 -0.78 -7.07
CA CYS A 446 40.73 -2.19 -6.68
C CYS A 446 41.28 -2.99 -7.88
N VAL A 447 42.60 -3.17 -7.87
CA VAL A 447 43.34 -4.11 -8.70
C VAL A 447 42.99 -5.51 -8.23
N LEU A 448 42.16 -6.24 -8.98
CA LEU A 448 42.33 -7.68 -9.25
C LEU A 448 41.58 -8.03 -10.54
N THR A 449 42.29 -7.92 -11.67
CA THR A 449 41.98 -8.70 -12.88
C THR A 449 43.20 -9.53 -13.23
N ARG A 450 43.04 -10.86 -13.32
CA ARG A 450 43.60 -11.77 -14.36
C ARG A 450 43.23 -13.25 -14.13
N PRO A 451 43.34 -14.13 -15.15
CA PRO A 451 42.24 -14.96 -15.65
C PRO A 451 42.37 -16.46 -15.36
N LEU A 452 41.31 -17.20 -15.74
CA LEU A 452 41.20 -18.65 -15.95
C LEU A 452 42.49 -19.48 -15.85
N ASP A 453 42.48 -20.47 -14.96
CA ASP A 453 43.22 -21.72 -15.14
C ASP A 453 42.27 -22.90 -14.93
N ALA A 454 42.16 -23.73 -15.96
CA ALA A 454 41.45 -24.99 -15.96
C ALA A 454 42.41 -26.11 -15.52
N SER A 455 42.10 -26.82 -14.44
CA SER A 455 42.36 -28.27 -14.32
C SER A 455 41.90 -28.85 -12.97
N VAL A 456 41.41 -30.08 -13.06
CA VAL A 456 41.18 -31.08 -11.99
C VAL A 456 39.77 -31.11 -11.35
N CYS A 457 38.87 -31.88 -11.99
CA CYS A 457 37.76 -32.58 -11.33
C CYS A 457 37.79 -34.07 -11.76
N PRO A 458 37.67 -35.05 -10.85
CA PRO A 458 37.59 -36.47 -11.20
C PRO A 458 36.17 -36.89 -11.67
N PRO A 459 36.05 -37.95 -12.50
CA PRO A 459 34.81 -38.29 -13.20
C PRO A 459 33.91 -39.20 -12.36
N SER A 460 32.72 -38.71 -12.01
CA SER A 460 31.63 -39.58 -11.55
C SER A 460 30.24 -39.02 -11.83
N GLN A 461 29.98 -38.49 -13.03
CA GLN A 461 28.60 -38.29 -13.55
C GLN A 461 28.62 -38.26 -15.09
N LEU A 462 28.65 -39.43 -15.73
CA LEU A 462 28.50 -39.56 -17.20
C LEU A 462 27.53 -40.69 -17.59
N SER A 463 26.63 -41.09 -16.69
CA SER A 463 25.58 -42.09 -16.96
C SER A 463 24.16 -41.53 -16.96
N SER A 464 23.91 -40.30 -16.50
CA SER A 464 22.55 -39.72 -16.46
C SER A 464 22.15 -38.96 -17.73
N MET A 465 23.09 -38.51 -18.58
CA MET A 465 22.77 -37.76 -19.80
C MET A 465 22.38 -38.64 -21.00
N ALA A 466 22.84 -39.90 -21.06
CA ALA A 466 22.46 -40.83 -22.14
C ALA A 466 21.01 -41.31 -22.03
N SER A 467 20.46 -41.34 -20.82
CA SER A 467 19.06 -41.72 -20.53
C SER A 467 18.07 -40.66 -21.04
N LEU A 468 18.38 -39.36 -20.81
CA LEU A 468 17.54 -38.24 -21.26
C LEU A 468 17.51 -38.12 -22.79
N GLY A 469 18.65 -38.30 -23.47
CA GLY A 469 18.70 -38.26 -24.94
C GLY A 469 17.89 -39.37 -25.62
N THR A 470 17.77 -40.54 -24.97
CA THR A 470 16.98 -41.66 -25.50
C THR A 470 15.48 -41.45 -25.29
N ALA A 471 15.08 -40.86 -24.15
CA ALA A 471 13.69 -40.52 -23.85
C ALA A 471 13.14 -39.39 -24.74
N LEU A 472 13.95 -38.36 -25.03
CA LEU A 472 13.57 -37.24 -25.90
C LEU A 472 13.42 -37.67 -27.37
N ASN A 473 14.27 -38.57 -27.86
CA ASN A 473 14.14 -39.14 -29.21
C ASN A 473 12.90 -40.02 -29.37
N SER A 474 12.51 -40.77 -28.32
CA SER A 474 11.28 -41.56 -28.32
C SER A 474 10.02 -40.68 -28.31
N PHE A 475 10.08 -39.53 -27.62
CA PHE A 475 9.00 -38.55 -27.58
C PHE A 475 8.82 -37.83 -28.93
N ALA A 476 9.93 -37.41 -29.55
CA ALA A 476 9.93 -36.80 -30.88
C ALA A 476 9.35 -37.73 -31.96
N TRP A 477 9.68 -39.03 -31.92
CA TRP A 477 9.16 -40.02 -32.88
C TRP A 477 7.65 -40.28 -32.71
N THR A 478 7.16 -40.25 -31.46
CA THR A 478 5.73 -40.44 -31.13
C THR A 478 4.89 -39.25 -31.60
N VAL A 479 5.40 -38.03 -31.43
CA VAL A 479 4.75 -36.80 -31.89
C VAL A 479 4.73 -36.72 -33.42
N ASP A 480 5.81 -37.12 -34.10
CA ASP A 480 5.87 -37.10 -35.57
C ASP A 480 4.96 -38.17 -36.22
N SER A 481 4.77 -39.33 -35.55
CA SER A 481 3.75 -40.32 -35.95
C SER A 481 2.31 -39.81 -35.75
N ALA A 482 2.05 -39.07 -34.67
CA ALA A 482 0.73 -38.50 -34.38
C ALA A 482 0.34 -37.41 -35.40
N ILE A 483 1.30 -36.56 -35.81
CA ILE A 483 1.09 -35.49 -36.80
C ILE A 483 0.85 -36.08 -38.21
N ARG A 484 1.52 -37.17 -38.59
CA ARG A 484 1.27 -37.85 -39.87
C ARG A 484 -0.09 -38.55 -39.93
N SER A 485 -0.69 -38.86 -38.79
CA SER A 485 -2.01 -39.51 -38.71
C SER A 485 -3.21 -38.56 -38.78
N SER A 486 -3.00 -37.25 -38.61
CA SER A 486 -4.07 -36.24 -38.51
C SER A 486 -4.27 -35.37 -39.77
N SER A 487 -3.53 -35.61 -40.85
CA SER A 487 -3.67 -34.85 -42.11
C SER A 487 -4.63 -35.51 -43.09
N GLY A 488 -5.93 -35.27 -42.88
CA GLY A 488 -7.01 -35.62 -43.81
C GLY A 488 -7.92 -34.43 -44.11
N SER A 489 -7.82 -33.92 -45.34
CA SER A 489 -8.75 -33.04 -46.10
C SER A 489 -8.98 -31.57 -45.68
N SER A 490 -8.52 -30.69 -46.59
CA SER A 490 -9.09 -29.40 -47.09
C SER A 490 -9.48 -28.32 -46.07
N GLY A 491 -9.03 -27.06 -46.14
CA GLY A 491 -8.24 -26.35 -47.14
C GLY A 491 -8.12 -24.87 -46.73
N GLU A 492 -7.13 -24.21 -47.34
CA GLU A 492 -6.86 -22.77 -47.43
C GLU A 492 -6.14 -22.02 -46.29
N GLU A 493 -4.93 -21.60 -46.68
CA GLU A 493 -4.06 -20.47 -46.29
C GLU A 493 -3.56 -20.36 -44.84
N THR A 494 -2.32 -20.84 -44.61
CA THR A 494 -1.54 -20.63 -43.39
C THR A 494 -0.26 -19.85 -43.64
N PHE A 495 -0.07 -18.81 -42.83
CA PHE A 495 1.15 -18.05 -42.50
C PHE A 495 2.39 -18.93 -42.25
N PRO A 496 3.63 -18.39 -42.29
CA PRO A 496 4.84 -19.21 -42.21
C PRO A 496 5.01 -19.84 -40.83
N VAL A 497 4.56 -21.09 -40.67
CA VAL A 497 4.85 -21.92 -39.50
C VAL A 497 6.31 -22.37 -39.58
N ARG A 498 7.16 -21.86 -38.70
CA ARG A 498 8.49 -22.44 -38.49
C ARG A 498 8.31 -23.87 -37.98
N SER A 499 8.86 -24.87 -38.67
CA SER A 499 8.73 -26.26 -38.22
C SER A 499 9.46 -26.48 -36.89
N PHE A 500 8.82 -27.18 -35.96
CA PHE A 500 9.37 -27.55 -34.64
C PHE A 500 10.72 -28.27 -34.77
N ALA A 501 10.90 -29.06 -35.83
CA ALA A 501 12.16 -29.73 -36.17
C ALA A 501 13.33 -28.74 -36.34
N SER A 502 13.11 -27.56 -36.92
CA SER A 502 14.15 -26.54 -37.11
C SER A 502 14.54 -25.77 -35.83
N VAL A 503 13.69 -25.79 -34.81
CA VAL A 503 13.94 -25.22 -33.49
C VAL A 503 14.69 -26.23 -32.61
N VAL A 504 14.28 -27.50 -32.67
CA VAL A 504 14.94 -28.60 -31.97
C VAL A 504 16.36 -28.86 -32.49
N ASP A 505 16.59 -28.85 -33.81
CA ASP A 505 17.94 -29.00 -34.39
C ASP A 505 18.89 -27.86 -33.97
N ARG A 506 18.36 -26.67 -33.67
CA ARG A 506 19.16 -25.52 -33.24
C ARG A 506 19.45 -25.56 -31.74
N ALA A 507 18.51 -26.04 -30.94
CA ALA A 507 18.67 -26.26 -29.50
C ALA A 507 19.60 -27.44 -29.16
N ILE A 508 19.67 -28.47 -30.02
CA ILE A 508 20.61 -29.59 -29.87
C ILE A 508 22.06 -29.17 -30.17
N ASN A 509 22.25 -28.16 -31.02
CA ASN A 509 23.57 -27.71 -31.47
C ASN A 509 24.06 -26.40 -30.80
N SER A 510 23.39 -25.92 -29.74
CA SER A 510 23.80 -24.71 -29.00
C SER A 510 24.50 -25.06 -27.68
N ASP A 511 25.66 -24.46 -27.42
CA ASP A 511 26.51 -24.73 -26.24
C ASP A 511 26.09 -23.98 -24.95
N SER A 512 24.93 -23.31 -24.91
CA SER A 512 24.42 -22.53 -23.76
C SER A 512 22.97 -22.88 -23.40
N ALA A 513 22.72 -23.19 -22.11
CA ALA A 513 21.40 -23.60 -21.61
C ALA A 513 20.39 -22.44 -21.43
N GLU A 514 20.84 -21.19 -21.45
CA GLU A 514 19.99 -20.00 -21.25
C GLU A 514 19.18 -19.64 -22.50
N ASP A 515 19.65 -19.98 -23.71
CA ASP A 515 18.95 -19.65 -24.97
C ASP A 515 17.77 -20.61 -25.28
N VAL A 516 17.73 -21.78 -24.62
CA VAL A 516 16.70 -22.82 -24.86
C VAL A 516 15.41 -22.54 -24.06
N GLU A 517 15.52 -21.87 -22.91
CA GLU A 517 14.39 -21.60 -22.01
C GLU A 517 13.53 -20.42 -22.50
N GLU A 518 14.15 -19.42 -23.15
CA GLU A 518 13.43 -18.27 -23.72
C GLU A 518 12.56 -18.66 -24.92
N ASP A 519 13.07 -19.51 -25.82
CA ASP A 519 12.32 -19.97 -27.00
C ASP A 519 11.22 -20.98 -26.66
N PHE A 520 11.40 -21.81 -25.61
CA PHE A 520 10.36 -22.73 -25.12
C PHE A 520 9.21 -21.98 -24.43
N MET A 521 9.53 -20.89 -23.71
CA MET A 521 8.55 -20.02 -23.07
C MET A 521 7.82 -19.11 -24.07
N LEU A 522 8.42 -18.79 -25.22
CA LEU A 522 7.76 -18.07 -26.30
C LEU A 522 6.71 -18.93 -27.03
N PHE A 523 6.95 -20.25 -27.16
CA PHE A 523 6.02 -21.18 -27.80
C PHE A 523 4.78 -21.48 -26.93
N THR A 524 4.94 -21.50 -25.60
CA THR A 524 3.83 -21.73 -24.65
C THR A 524 2.93 -20.51 -24.45
N ARG A 525 3.29 -19.34 -24.97
CA ARG A 525 2.55 -18.08 -24.82
C ARG A 525 1.59 -17.72 -25.96
N THR A 526 1.45 -18.55 -26.99
CA THR A 526 0.52 -18.28 -28.10
C THR A 526 -0.68 -19.25 -28.05
N GLU A 527 -1.88 -18.66 -27.90
CA GLU A 527 -3.23 -19.23 -27.77
C GLU A 527 -3.47 -20.68 -28.21
N ILE A 528 -4.07 -21.51 -27.33
CA ILE A 528 -5.16 -22.44 -27.70
C ILE A 528 -6.20 -22.48 -26.57
N VAL A 529 -7.32 -21.77 -26.77
CA VAL A 529 -8.59 -22.03 -26.08
C VAL A 529 -9.30 -23.17 -26.82
N ALA A 530 -9.50 -24.27 -26.09
CA ALA A 530 -10.50 -25.34 -26.23
C ALA A 530 -11.02 -25.74 -27.63
N THR A 531 -10.76 -27.01 -28.02
CA THR A 531 -11.82 -27.94 -28.47
C THR A 531 -11.27 -29.37 -28.65
N ALA A 532 -12.13 -30.35 -28.36
CA ALA A 532 -12.08 -31.76 -28.76
C ALA A 532 -11.36 -32.81 -27.86
N THR A 533 -12.24 -33.57 -27.18
CA THR A 533 -12.24 -35.03 -26.92
C THR A 533 -11.40 -35.63 -25.77
N ASP A 534 -12.16 -36.22 -24.84
CA ASP A 534 -11.84 -36.87 -23.56
C ASP A 534 -10.85 -38.07 -23.60
N ASN A 535 -10.10 -38.30 -24.68
CA ASN A 535 -9.18 -39.44 -24.77
C ASN A 535 -7.69 -39.06 -24.66
N PHE A 536 -7.33 -37.76 -24.69
CA PHE A 536 -5.93 -37.33 -24.57
C PHE A 536 -5.42 -37.29 -23.11
N SER A 537 -6.33 -37.13 -22.15
CA SER A 537 -5.98 -37.02 -20.73
C SER A 537 -5.49 -38.35 -20.12
N VAL A 538 -5.88 -39.50 -20.67
CA VAL A 538 -5.55 -40.81 -20.06
C VAL A 538 -4.14 -41.29 -20.42
N GLU A 539 -3.61 -40.96 -21.61
CA GLU A 539 -2.26 -41.38 -22.03
C GLU A 539 -1.14 -40.46 -21.53
N VAL A 540 -1.38 -39.14 -21.42
CA VAL A 540 -0.42 -38.21 -20.82
C VAL A 540 -0.29 -38.46 -19.32
N GLU A 541 -1.40 -38.73 -18.62
CA GLU A 541 -1.39 -39.04 -17.20
C GLU A 541 -0.69 -40.38 -16.90
N ASN A 542 -0.84 -41.38 -17.77
CA ASN A 542 -0.14 -42.67 -17.64
C ASN A 542 1.37 -42.59 -17.96
N THR A 543 1.78 -41.68 -18.84
CA THR A 543 3.20 -41.49 -19.21
C THR A 543 3.95 -40.70 -18.14
N ILE A 544 3.32 -39.69 -17.54
CA ILE A 544 3.85 -38.93 -16.39
C ILE A 544 3.90 -39.83 -15.15
N LYS A 545 2.89 -40.69 -14.92
CA LYS A 545 2.92 -41.68 -13.83
C LYS A 545 4.08 -42.66 -13.96
N LYS A 546 4.48 -43.03 -15.18
CA LYS A 546 5.63 -43.92 -15.44
C LYS A 546 6.98 -43.23 -15.23
N SER A 547 7.12 -41.96 -15.62
CA SER A 547 8.38 -41.22 -15.42
C SER A 547 8.65 -40.86 -13.95
N VAL A 548 7.61 -40.74 -13.13
CA VAL A 548 7.74 -40.51 -11.67
C VAL A 548 8.02 -41.82 -10.91
N GLN A 549 7.68 -42.98 -11.49
CA GLN A 549 7.89 -44.29 -10.85
C GLN A 549 9.35 -44.78 -10.93
N ASP A 550 10.17 -44.26 -11.85
CA ASP A 550 11.59 -44.62 -12.02
C ASP A 550 12.57 -43.75 -11.18
N CYS A 551 12.04 -42.84 -10.34
CA CYS A 551 12.83 -42.13 -9.33
C CYS A 551 12.33 -42.52 -7.93
N SER A 552 12.69 -43.72 -7.46
CA SER A 552 12.33 -44.19 -6.13
C SER A 552 13.55 -44.50 -5.25
N TRP A 553 13.67 -43.75 -4.15
CA TRP A 553 13.99 -44.24 -2.81
C TRP A 553 13.05 -43.47 -1.86
N SER A 554 12.27 -44.02 -0.94
CA SER A 554 11.73 -45.36 -0.70
C SER A 554 10.62 -45.16 0.34
N ASN A 555 9.43 -45.72 0.07
CA ASN A 555 8.33 -46.07 0.97
C ASN A 555 7.79 -45.03 1.97
N HIS A 556 6.66 -44.41 1.63
CA HIS A 556 5.41 -44.54 2.40
C HIS A 556 4.21 -44.17 1.50
N THR A 557 3.21 -45.04 1.47
CA THR A 557 1.99 -44.95 0.66
C THR A 557 1.11 -43.76 1.07
N GLY A 558 0.80 -42.85 0.13
CA GLY A 558 -0.13 -41.74 0.32
C GLY A 558 -0.96 -41.47 -0.94
N ASP A 559 -2.29 -41.52 -0.76
CA ASP A 559 -3.37 -41.31 -1.72
C ASP A 559 -3.29 -39.94 -2.47
N PRO A 560 -3.55 -39.86 -3.80
CA PRO A 560 -3.49 -38.60 -4.58
C PRO A 560 -4.48 -37.50 -4.18
N SER A 561 -5.34 -37.71 -3.16
CA SER A 561 -6.31 -36.72 -2.68
C SER A 561 -5.76 -35.64 -1.74
N LEU A 562 -4.44 -35.63 -1.45
CA LEU A 562 -3.82 -34.79 -0.39
C LEU A 562 -3.26 -33.44 -0.84
N LEU A 563 -3.32 -33.07 -2.13
CA LEU A 563 -2.66 -31.86 -2.65
C LEU A 563 -3.25 -30.51 -2.17
N ASN A 564 -4.35 -30.51 -1.40
CA ASN A 564 -4.98 -29.31 -0.84
C ASN A 564 -5.12 -29.33 0.70
N VAL A 565 -4.39 -30.21 1.40
CA VAL A 565 -4.57 -30.40 2.85
C VAL A 565 -3.47 -29.70 3.65
N VAL A 566 -3.88 -28.85 4.59
CA VAL A 566 -2.97 -28.31 5.62
C VAL A 566 -2.81 -29.36 6.72
N THR A 567 -1.59 -29.73 7.06
CA THR A 567 -1.28 -30.58 8.21
C THR A 567 -0.38 -29.83 9.19
N VAL A 568 -0.68 -29.94 10.49
CA VAL A 568 0.15 -29.37 11.57
C VAL A 568 0.54 -30.48 12.53
N ASN A 569 1.85 -30.61 12.81
CA ASN A 569 2.41 -31.69 13.63
C ASN A 569 1.95 -33.08 13.18
N GLY A 570 1.84 -33.28 11.86
CA GLY A 570 1.40 -34.54 11.25
C GLY A 570 -0.10 -34.83 11.29
N LYS A 571 -0.94 -33.90 11.78
CA LYS A 571 -2.40 -34.04 11.77
C LYS A 571 -3.06 -33.13 10.72
N PRO A 572 -4.01 -33.64 9.92
CA PRO A 572 -4.75 -32.83 8.95
C PRO A 572 -5.71 -31.87 9.66
N MET A 573 -5.78 -30.65 9.14
CA MET A 573 -6.59 -29.57 9.69
C MET A 573 -7.92 -29.46 8.92
N SER A 574 -9.00 -29.22 9.66
CA SER A 574 -10.30 -28.89 9.06
C SER A 574 -10.33 -27.43 8.60
N ASN A 575 -11.09 -27.12 7.55
CA ASN A 575 -11.27 -25.73 7.09
C ASN A 575 -11.80 -24.78 8.18
N PHE A 576 -12.56 -25.30 9.16
CA PHE A 576 -13.02 -24.53 10.30
C PHE A 576 -11.86 -24.13 11.24
N ASN A 577 -10.99 -25.09 11.57
CA ASN A 577 -9.83 -24.84 12.42
C ASN A 577 -8.79 -23.96 11.72
N ILE A 578 -8.59 -24.13 10.40
CA ILE A 578 -7.72 -23.25 9.60
C ILE A 578 -8.20 -21.80 9.72
N LYS A 579 -9.48 -21.52 9.43
CA LYS A 579 -10.03 -20.15 9.53
C LYS A 579 -9.98 -19.56 10.93
N LYS A 580 -10.06 -20.39 11.98
CA LYS A 580 -9.95 -19.90 13.37
C LYS A 580 -8.49 -19.57 13.71
N ALA A 581 -7.55 -20.42 13.29
CA ALA A 581 -6.12 -20.18 13.46
C ALA A 581 -5.61 -18.98 12.64
N GLU A 582 -6.14 -18.75 11.43
CA GLU A 582 -5.74 -17.62 10.57
C GLU A 582 -5.97 -16.25 11.21
N LYS A 583 -6.94 -16.15 12.12
CA LYS A 583 -7.19 -14.91 12.90
C LYS A 583 -6.04 -14.56 13.85
N ILE A 584 -5.23 -15.55 14.23
CA ILE A 584 -4.15 -15.41 15.21
C ILE A 584 -2.79 -15.51 14.52
N ALA A 585 -2.62 -16.47 13.61
CA ALA A 585 -1.36 -16.75 12.92
C ALA A 585 -1.16 -15.99 11.60
N GLY A 586 -2.21 -15.36 11.06
CA GLY A 586 -2.23 -14.85 9.69
C GLY A 586 -2.59 -15.92 8.65
N PRO A 587 -2.58 -15.60 7.34
CA PRO A 587 -3.00 -16.52 6.28
C PRO A 587 -2.19 -17.82 6.24
N ILE A 588 -2.87 -18.98 6.11
CA ILE A 588 -2.22 -20.29 6.11
C ILE A 588 -2.33 -20.92 4.72
N GLN A 589 -1.20 -21.23 4.09
CA GLN A 589 -1.16 -21.90 2.79
C GLN A 589 -1.27 -23.43 2.96
N PRO A 590 -1.75 -24.18 1.94
CA PRO A 590 -1.67 -25.63 1.92
C PRO A 590 -0.23 -26.12 2.10
N GLY A 591 -0.01 -27.07 3.01
CA GLY A 591 1.32 -27.56 3.33
C GLY A 591 1.39 -28.39 4.60
N ASN A 592 2.57 -28.96 4.85
CA ASN A 592 2.83 -29.79 6.02
C ASN A 592 3.79 -29.08 6.99
N TYR A 593 3.25 -28.62 8.11
CA TYR A 593 3.92 -27.74 9.06
C TYR A 593 4.14 -28.42 10.40
N TRP A 594 5.13 -27.94 11.15
CA TRP A 594 5.25 -28.16 12.59
C TRP A 594 5.10 -26.85 13.34
N TYR A 595 4.54 -26.95 14.54
CA TYR A 595 4.29 -25.82 15.43
C TYR A 595 4.55 -26.20 16.88
N ASP A 596 5.41 -25.43 17.53
CA ASP A 596 5.69 -25.50 18.95
C ASP A 596 4.68 -24.65 19.73
N PHE A 597 3.79 -25.34 20.44
CA PHE A 597 2.71 -24.73 21.22
C PHE A 597 3.19 -23.78 22.32
N ARG A 598 4.39 -24.00 22.89
CA ARG A 598 4.91 -23.22 24.04
C ARG A 598 5.72 -22.02 23.60
N GLY A 599 6.62 -22.23 22.64
CA GLY A 599 7.52 -21.18 22.14
C GLY A 599 6.95 -20.36 20.99
N GLY A 600 5.91 -20.87 20.31
CA GLY A 600 5.36 -20.25 19.10
C GLY A 600 6.22 -20.47 17.85
N PHE A 601 7.31 -21.23 17.95
CA PHE A 601 8.17 -21.57 16.81
C PHE A 601 7.42 -22.40 15.79
N TRP A 602 7.67 -22.17 14.51
CA TRP A 602 7.06 -22.96 13.44
C TRP A 602 7.97 -23.12 12.23
N GLY A 603 7.67 -24.13 11.42
CA GLY A 603 8.37 -24.40 10.16
C GLY A 603 7.66 -25.46 9.32
N VAL A 604 8.27 -25.81 8.19
CA VAL A 604 7.80 -26.93 7.36
C VAL A 604 8.36 -28.24 7.91
N MET A 605 7.56 -29.31 7.90
CA MET A 605 7.98 -30.64 8.37
C MET A 605 9.28 -31.09 7.71
N GLY A 606 10.27 -31.45 8.54
CA GLY A 606 11.61 -31.85 8.13
C GLY A 606 12.59 -30.70 7.86
N GLY A 607 12.16 -29.44 8.01
CA GLY A 607 12.98 -28.24 7.77
C GLY A 607 13.21 -27.40 9.03
N PRO A 608 14.19 -26.47 9.00
CA PRO A 608 14.52 -25.60 10.13
C PRO A 608 13.38 -24.63 10.48
N CYS A 609 13.52 -23.93 11.61
CA CYS A 609 12.58 -22.90 12.04
C CYS A 609 12.47 -21.77 10.99
N LEU A 610 11.24 -21.43 10.60
CA LEU A 610 10.95 -20.34 9.66
C LEU A 610 10.56 -19.04 10.38
N GLY A 611 10.09 -19.14 11.62
CA GLY A 611 9.73 -17.97 12.41
C GLY A 611 9.02 -18.31 13.71
N ILE A 612 8.48 -17.28 14.34
CA ILE A 612 7.72 -17.36 15.59
C ILE A 612 6.37 -16.67 15.35
N ILE A 613 5.29 -17.37 15.65
CA ILE A 613 3.91 -16.84 15.69
C ILE A 613 3.40 -16.89 17.13
N PRO A 614 2.23 -16.30 17.46
CA PRO A 614 1.72 -16.36 18.83
C PRO A 614 1.69 -17.80 19.38
N PRO A 615 2.09 -18.03 20.64
CA PRO A 615 2.05 -19.34 21.27
C PRO A 615 0.61 -19.66 21.66
N PHE A 616 0.35 -20.89 22.08
CA PHE A 616 -0.94 -21.33 22.59
C PHE A 616 -2.10 -21.27 21.59
N ILE A 617 -1.83 -21.40 20.29
CA ILE A 617 -2.90 -21.56 19.28
C ILE A 617 -3.55 -22.93 19.48
N GLU A 618 -4.75 -22.94 20.05
CA GLU A 618 -5.47 -24.17 20.42
C GLU A 618 -5.67 -25.11 19.22
N GLU A 619 -5.91 -24.55 18.04
CA GLU A 619 -6.12 -25.30 16.80
C GLU A 619 -4.87 -26.10 16.39
N PHE A 620 -3.69 -25.63 16.77
CA PHE A 620 -2.41 -26.28 16.46
C PHE A 620 -1.90 -27.16 17.61
N ASN A 621 -2.65 -27.30 18.70
CA ASN A 621 -2.25 -28.05 19.88
C ASN A 621 -2.27 -29.56 19.63
N HIS A 622 -1.25 -30.04 18.94
CA HIS A 622 -1.02 -31.42 18.57
C HIS A 622 0.37 -31.84 19.03
N PRO A 623 0.58 -33.10 19.44
CA PRO A 623 1.89 -33.56 19.92
C PRO A 623 3.00 -33.25 18.90
N LEU A 624 4.03 -32.53 19.33
CA LEU A 624 5.14 -32.12 18.49
C LEU A 624 6.09 -33.31 18.23
N PRO A 625 6.30 -33.74 16.97
CA PRO A 625 7.21 -34.84 16.69
C PRO A 625 8.68 -34.45 16.93
N HIS A 626 9.47 -35.35 17.53
CA HIS A 626 10.88 -35.06 17.86
C HIS A 626 11.72 -34.61 16.66
N LYS A 627 11.54 -35.20 15.47
CA LYS A 627 12.30 -34.85 14.26
C LYS A 627 11.61 -33.85 13.34
N CYS A 628 10.60 -33.13 13.84
CA CYS A 628 9.79 -32.25 13.00
C CYS A 628 10.60 -31.11 12.36
N SER A 629 11.64 -30.60 13.03
CA SER A 629 12.47 -29.51 12.53
C SER A 629 13.69 -29.97 11.71
N GLY A 630 13.76 -31.23 11.28
CA GLY A 630 14.94 -31.74 10.57
C GLY A 630 16.20 -31.77 11.45
N GLY A 631 16.03 -32.04 12.74
CA GLY A 631 17.10 -32.02 13.74
C GLY A 631 18.23 -32.99 13.44
N ASN A 632 19.44 -32.55 13.76
CA ASN A 632 20.70 -33.27 13.52
C ASN A 632 21.80 -32.90 14.53
N THR A 633 21.40 -32.49 15.74
CA THR A 633 22.30 -31.87 16.72
C THR A 633 22.32 -32.56 18.08
N ASP A 634 21.41 -33.51 18.33
CA ASP A 634 21.17 -34.10 19.65
C ASP A 634 20.83 -33.07 20.76
N VAL A 635 20.46 -31.84 20.38
CA VAL A 635 19.97 -30.80 21.31
C VAL A 635 18.48 -30.63 21.10
N TYR A 636 17.70 -30.67 22.18
CA TYR A 636 16.24 -30.64 22.12
C TYR A 636 15.67 -29.37 22.74
N VAL A 637 14.66 -28.79 22.11
CA VAL A 637 13.88 -27.64 22.63
C VAL A 637 12.40 -27.97 22.54
N ASN A 638 11.67 -27.86 23.65
CA ASN A 638 10.23 -28.13 23.72
C ASN A 638 9.82 -29.49 23.12
N GLY A 639 10.73 -30.47 23.17
CA GLY A 639 10.54 -31.81 22.63
C GLY A 639 10.94 -32.00 21.17
N ARG A 640 11.33 -30.96 20.40
CA ARG A 640 11.90 -31.13 19.05
C ARG A 640 13.43 -31.09 19.07
N GLU A 641 14.06 -31.91 18.26
CA GLU A 641 15.50 -31.88 18.00
C GLU A 641 15.82 -30.69 17.09
N LEU A 642 16.77 -29.85 17.51
CA LEU A 642 17.16 -28.65 16.78
C LEU A 642 17.93 -29.01 15.51
N HIS A 643 17.60 -28.31 14.43
CA HIS A 643 18.45 -28.24 13.24
C HIS A 643 19.67 -27.35 13.55
N GLN A 644 20.84 -27.63 12.96
CA GLN A 644 22.07 -26.86 13.22
C GLN A 644 21.88 -25.34 13.13
N LYS A 645 21.21 -24.84 12.09
CA LYS A 645 20.85 -23.42 11.93
C LYS A 645 20.06 -22.83 13.11
N ASP A 646 19.12 -23.59 13.66
CA ASP A 646 18.31 -23.13 14.80
C ASP A 646 19.15 -23.10 16.08
N LEU A 647 20.02 -24.11 16.26
CA LEU A 647 20.96 -24.18 17.38
C LEU A 647 21.92 -22.99 17.34
N ASP A 648 22.50 -22.65 16.18
CA ASP A 648 23.42 -21.52 16.04
C ASP A 648 22.75 -20.19 16.41
N LEU A 649 21.49 -20.00 16.01
CA LEU A 649 20.71 -18.79 16.35
C LEU A 649 20.39 -18.68 17.84
N LEU A 650 19.99 -19.79 18.47
CA LEU A 650 19.68 -19.79 19.91
C LEU A 650 20.95 -19.73 20.76
N ALA A 651 22.04 -20.36 20.31
CA ALA A 651 23.35 -20.28 20.95
C ALA A 651 23.90 -18.85 20.92
N GLY A 652 23.72 -18.13 19.81
CA GLY A 652 24.03 -16.70 19.71
C GLY A 652 23.27 -15.82 20.71
N LYS A 653 22.16 -16.32 21.26
CA LYS A 653 21.35 -15.69 22.32
C LYS A 653 21.62 -16.25 23.73
N GLY A 654 22.56 -17.20 23.87
CA GLY A 654 22.98 -17.75 25.15
C GLY A 654 22.42 -19.14 25.49
N LEU A 655 21.79 -19.85 24.54
CA LEU A 655 21.39 -21.25 24.76
C LEU A 655 22.65 -22.15 24.80
N PRO A 656 22.81 -23.02 25.81
CA PRO A 656 23.95 -23.96 25.82
C PRO A 656 23.83 -24.99 24.67
N THR A 657 24.98 -25.41 24.15
CA THR A 657 25.10 -26.29 22.97
C THR A 657 25.54 -27.71 23.34
N ASP A 658 25.37 -28.12 24.59
CA ASP A 658 25.74 -29.47 25.05
C ASP A 658 24.84 -30.51 24.36
N ARG A 659 25.44 -31.53 23.75
CA ARG A 659 24.70 -32.65 23.16
C ARG A 659 23.96 -33.46 24.22
N ASP A 660 22.89 -34.13 23.80
CA ASP A 660 22.00 -34.96 24.64
C ASP A 660 21.26 -34.17 25.74
N ARG A 661 21.16 -32.84 25.61
CA ARG A 661 20.38 -31.99 26.51
C ARG A 661 19.06 -31.56 25.91
N SER A 662 18.07 -31.40 26.79
CA SER A 662 16.73 -30.94 26.43
C SER A 662 16.37 -29.71 27.25
N TYR A 663 15.83 -28.71 26.58
CA TYR A 663 15.41 -27.44 27.17
C TYR A 663 13.94 -27.16 26.92
N ILE A 664 13.31 -26.44 27.83
CA ILE A 664 11.98 -25.86 27.66
C ILE A 664 12.18 -24.36 27.45
N ILE A 665 11.67 -23.83 26.34
CA ILE A 665 11.77 -22.41 26.01
C ILE A 665 10.36 -21.82 25.90
N GLU A 666 10.11 -20.75 26.63
CA GLU A 666 8.87 -19.98 26.53
C GLU A 666 9.05 -18.77 25.59
N ILE A 667 7.95 -18.24 25.04
CA ILE A 667 8.00 -17.03 24.20
C ILE A 667 8.63 -15.81 24.92
N SER A 668 8.57 -15.80 26.25
CA SER A 668 9.18 -14.78 27.11
C SER A 668 10.72 -14.76 27.00
N GLY A 669 11.32 -15.78 26.39
CA GLY A 669 12.77 -15.99 26.33
C GLY A 669 13.32 -16.78 27.51
N LYS A 670 12.48 -17.19 28.47
CA LYS A 670 12.91 -18.03 29.59
C LYS A 670 13.25 -19.43 29.12
N VAL A 671 14.34 -19.97 29.67
CA VAL A 671 14.87 -21.29 29.35
C VAL A 671 14.96 -22.11 30.63
N PHE A 672 14.46 -23.33 30.58
CA PHE A 672 14.56 -24.31 31.67
C PHE A 672 15.24 -25.57 31.15
N ASP A 673 16.11 -26.18 31.96
CA ASP A 673 16.56 -27.55 31.69
C ASP A 673 15.37 -28.51 31.87
N ALA A 674 15.09 -29.35 30.87
CA ALA A 674 13.89 -30.18 30.86
C ALA A 674 13.94 -31.32 31.90
N TYR A 675 15.12 -31.68 32.42
CA TYR A 675 15.30 -32.74 33.40
C TYR A 675 15.40 -32.20 34.84
N THR A 676 16.16 -31.12 35.05
CA THR A 676 16.34 -30.54 36.39
C THR A 676 15.28 -29.51 36.74
N GLY A 677 14.64 -28.89 35.74
CA GLY A 677 13.69 -27.80 35.93
C GLY A 677 14.36 -26.48 36.34
N GLU A 678 15.68 -26.42 36.37
CA GLU A 678 16.43 -25.22 36.73
C GLU A 678 16.34 -24.17 35.61
N GLU A 679 16.06 -22.92 35.99
CA GLU A 679 16.04 -21.78 35.07
C GLU A 679 17.47 -21.38 34.69
N SER A 680 17.73 -21.24 33.39
CA SER A 680 18.99 -20.76 32.83
C SER A 680 18.89 -19.29 32.42
N ASN A 681 19.96 -18.75 31.83
CA ASN A 681 19.96 -17.38 31.32
C ASN A 681 18.87 -17.20 30.25
N SER A 682 18.11 -16.11 30.38
CA SER A 682 17.07 -15.74 29.41
C SER A 682 17.69 -15.37 28.06
N LEU A 683 17.05 -15.82 26.97
CA LEU A 683 17.44 -15.53 25.58
C LEU A 683 17.02 -14.13 25.10
N GLY A 684 16.47 -13.32 26.00
CA GLY A 684 15.81 -12.05 25.69
C GLY A 684 14.50 -12.25 24.93
N GLN A 685 13.88 -11.15 24.52
CA GLN A 685 12.58 -11.20 23.82
C GLN A 685 12.72 -11.92 22.47
N LEU A 686 12.04 -13.06 22.31
CA LEU A 686 12.13 -13.90 21.11
C LEU A 686 11.28 -13.38 19.94
N ALA A 687 10.17 -12.72 20.23
CA ALA A 687 9.30 -12.04 19.27
C ALA A 687 8.67 -10.78 19.90
N PRO A 688 8.34 -9.73 19.12
CA PRO A 688 7.63 -8.55 19.63
C PRO A 688 6.26 -8.99 20.17
N VAL A 689 6.05 -8.85 21.48
CA VAL A 689 4.74 -9.16 22.09
C VAL A 689 3.82 -7.97 21.83
N LEU A 690 2.69 -8.19 21.15
CA LEU A 690 1.59 -7.24 21.13
C LEU A 690 1.08 -7.10 22.57
N GLY A 691 1.48 -6.04 23.26
CA GLY A 691 1.20 -5.85 24.68
C GLY A 691 -0.29 -5.79 24.99
N ASP A 692 -0.71 -6.65 25.91
CA ASP A 692 -1.98 -6.58 26.63
C ASP A 692 -2.07 -5.23 27.38
N THR A 693 -2.86 -4.30 26.86
CA THR A 693 -3.39 -3.20 27.69
C THR A 693 -4.57 -3.73 28.51
N LYS A 694 -4.29 -4.42 29.61
CA LYS A 694 -5.23 -4.56 30.73
C LYS A 694 -4.48 -4.38 32.04
N GLY A 695 -4.91 -3.38 32.79
CA GLY A 695 -4.18 -2.80 33.90
C GLY A 695 -3.96 -3.73 35.08
N ARG A 696 -2.92 -3.39 35.85
CA ARG A 696 -2.80 -3.76 37.25
C ARG A 696 -2.37 -2.50 38.01
N ALA A 697 -3.32 -1.94 38.74
CA ALA A 697 -3.03 -1.18 39.94
C ALA A 697 -2.49 -2.16 41.02
N GLU A 698 -1.75 -1.61 41.99
CA GLU A 698 -0.92 -2.24 43.04
C GLU A 698 0.56 -2.05 42.71
N GLY A 699 1.40 -1.32 43.45
CA GLY A 699 1.32 -0.80 44.80
C GLY A 699 2.73 -0.89 45.40
N VAL A 700 3.24 0.25 45.89
CA VAL A 700 4.58 0.53 46.47
C VAL A 700 5.67 0.88 45.46
#